data_AF-A0A9W8L901-F1
#
_entry.id   AF-A0A9W8L901-F1
#
_cell.length_a   1.000
_cell.length_b   1.000
_cell.length_c   1.000
_cell.angle_alpha   90.00
_cell.angle_beta   90.00
_cell.angle_gamma   90.00
#
_symmetry.space_group_name_H-M   'P 1'
#
loop_
_entity.id
_entity.type
_entity.pdbx_description
1 polymer ?
#
loop_
_entity_poly.entity_id
_entity_poly.type
_entity_poly.pdbx_seq_one_letter_code
_entity_poly.pdbx_strand_id
1 'polypeptide(L)'
;MEKVQQNPHEHIRQQIQVLARYAGMDLREGASLAEEEKSKSAEMQTKLDSISTELGDEFIDGMQPLFDTRKARCFDSSWNWVRQEAYELIQQAIASCAAGSANPPVCVDEAALQRLKNRSSPGLPQMLAGSLSILQAANDDSLEPVIKLLLELHDVCAQSLTRPPVCRELSAPTGPHVNFELDFGPDGTMTYSEVPRPDEPSFVDFGEHMRQPTAPDMPPLIHFKKQSGGSAWSYYAELSTMYYEGLSKISGSGLSFSGQTALVTGCGRGSIGADIVSGLLSGGAKVIATTSSYSRKTTLFFEDMYRTHGARGSELIVVPFNQGSTGDIKQLVDYIYSNPGVDKGLGWDLDYVFPFAAISDIGSLATNLGSHSEFVQRVLFTNVVRLLGSIKDAKERLGYETQPSLVVLPLSPNHGNFGGDRLYVIGWTRGTGLMSGNNLVAQDIERLGVRTFSTREMAFSILGLLYFGIRDIAYCQPILADLNGGFGAIEDIGNVVSKARMSIQRKSSTLQVIARETSLEYAAMVPRGHSKTGATTDERPLAKHKHYFPAPRHYNQLQHLRHLQDMVNLDKVVVVSGYGEVSLYGNAETRWKMEAYGEFSLEGCIELAWIMGLIKHFNGTLKTTGATYVGWVDAKTEEPIGDVEVKPHYEEYILAHTGIRLIEPEIAHGYDPNKCPFLREIQIEHNMEPFEATADEAATFKAQNGSNVDIWENTSGGSWSVKFLKGALIRVPIALQVDRLVAALVPTGWSPAIYSIPDDVIKQVDQVTCYALVATVEALVSSGITGPYELYQYFHVSQVGNATGSVLGGTQFIQDMLKSRFLDKGLKNDVLQET
;
A
#
# COMPACT_ATOMS: atom_id res chain seq x y z
N MET A 1 -22.07 12.73 -66.56
CA MET A 1 -23.02 11.94 -65.75
C MET A 1 -23.28 12.59 -64.39
N GLU A 2 -22.27 13.13 -63.69
CA GLU A 2 -22.48 13.87 -62.42
C GLU A 2 -23.41 15.09 -62.52
N LYS A 3 -23.35 15.89 -63.61
CA LYS A 3 -24.30 17.00 -63.83
C LYS A 3 -25.77 16.56 -63.99
N VAL A 4 -26.01 15.30 -64.41
CA VAL A 4 -27.37 14.74 -64.56
C VAL A 4 -27.91 14.24 -63.21
N GLN A 5 -27.04 13.86 -62.26
CA GLN A 5 -27.41 13.56 -60.88
C GLN A 5 -27.54 14.80 -59.99
N GLN A 6 -26.83 15.90 -60.30
CA GLN A 6 -26.95 17.18 -59.57
C GLN A 6 -28.36 17.78 -59.61
N ASN A 7 -29.04 17.71 -60.76
CA ASN A 7 -30.36 18.31 -60.95
C ASN A 7 -31.45 17.63 -60.07
N PRO A 8 -31.52 16.28 -59.98
CA PRO A 8 -32.33 15.58 -58.98
C PRO A 8 -31.99 15.93 -57.52
N HIS A 9 -30.70 16.00 -57.16
CA HIS A 9 -30.29 16.31 -55.79
C HIS A 9 -30.66 17.74 -55.37
N GLU A 10 -30.53 18.72 -56.27
CA GLU A 10 -31.01 20.09 -56.04
C GLU A 10 -32.52 20.13 -55.86
N HIS A 11 -33.25 19.40 -56.70
CA HIS A 11 -34.70 19.29 -56.58
C HIS A 11 -35.13 18.66 -55.25
N ILE A 12 -34.48 17.56 -54.82
CA ILE A 12 -34.71 16.92 -53.52
C ILE A 12 -34.39 17.89 -52.37
N ARG A 13 -33.28 18.64 -52.46
CA ARG A 13 -32.90 19.62 -51.43
C ARG A 13 -33.93 20.74 -51.31
N GLN A 14 -34.47 21.24 -52.42
CA GLN A 14 -35.56 22.21 -52.42
C GLN A 14 -36.84 21.63 -51.80
N GLN A 15 -37.19 20.39 -52.12
CA GLN A 15 -38.33 19.69 -51.51
C GLN A 15 -38.15 19.57 -49.98
N ILE A 16 -36.98 19.16 -49.51
CA ILE A 16 -36.66 19.09 -48.07
C ILE A 16 -36.81 20.46 -47.40
N GLN A 17 -36.32 21.53 -48.02
CA GLN A 17 -36.43 22.89 -47.49
C GLN A 17 -37.89 23.36 -47.39
N VAL A 18 -38.71 23.07 -48.39
CA VAL A 18 -40.14 23.41 -48.38
C VAL A 18 -40.87 22.62 -47.31
N LEU A 19 -40.60 21.30 -47.19
CA LEU A 19 -41.18 20.45 -46.15
C LEU A 19 -40.78 20.90 -44.74
N ALA A 20 -39.51 21.25 -44.52
CA ALA A 20 -39.03 21.77 -43.24
C ALA A 20 -39.73 23.08 -42.85
N ARG A 21 -39.90 24.02 -43.80
CA ARG A 21 -40.67 25.26 -43.57
C ARG A 21 -42.12 24.98 -43.23
N TYR A 22 -42.77 24.04 -43.92
CA TYR A 22 -44.15 23.66 -43.65
C TYR A 22 -44.30 23.01 -42.26
N ALA A 23 -43.35 22.17 -41.87
CA ALA A 23 -43.32 21.53 -40.55
C ALA A 23 -42.88 22.47 -39.41
N GLY A 24 -42.50 23.72 -39.71
CA GLY A 24 -41.99 24.68 -38.73
C GLY A 24 -40.62 24.30 -38.14
N MET A 25 -39.85 23.44 -38.84
CA MET A 25 -38.54 22.95 -38.40
C MET A 25 -37.41 23.78 -39.00
N ASP A 26 -36.50 24.30 -38.16
CA ASP A 26 -35.26 24.92 -38.63
C ASP A 26 -34.14 23.88 -38.76
N LEU A 27 -33.77 23.57 -40.00
CA LEU A 27 -32.70 22.62 -40.32
C LEU A 27 -31.31 23.07 -39.84
N ARG A 28 -31.13 24.35 -39.47
CA ARG A 28 -29.87 24.91 -38.96
C ARG A 28 -29.84 25.13 -37.46
N GLU A 29 -30.94 24.91 -36.75
CA GLU A 29 -31.02 25.16 -35.30
C GLU A 29 -29.89 24.46 -34.54
N GLY A 30 -29.68 23.16 -34.80
CA GLY A 30 -28.61 22.39 -34.18
C GLY A 30 -27.21 22.92 -34.51
N ALA A 31 -26.97 23.40 -35.74
CA ALA A 31 -25.70 23.98 -36.12
C ALA A 31 -25.46 25.34 -35.45
N SER A 32 -26.52 26.17 -35.33
CA SER A 32 -26.48 27.46 -34.64
C SER A 32 -26.19 27.29 -33.15
N LEU A 33 -26.87 26.35 -32.49
CA LEU A 33 -26.62 26.02 -31.08
C LEU A 33 -25.19 25.50 -30.87
N ALA A 34 -24.71 24.64 -31.76
CA ALA A 34 -23.34 24.14 -31.70
C ALA A 34 -22.29 25.26 -31.88
N GLU A 35 -22.55 26.23 -32.76
CA GLU A 35 -21.67 27.39 -32.96
C GLU A 35 -21.67 28.33 -31.75
N GLU A 36 -22.84 28.55 -31.14
CA GLU A 36 -22.98 29.32 -29.90
C GLU A 36 -22.20 28.65 -28.73
N GLU A 37 -22.40 27.34 -28.52
CA GLU A 37 -21.70 26.60 -27.47
C GLU A 37 -20.19 26.52 -27.72
N LYS A 38 -19.77 26.41 -28.99
CA LYS A 38 -18.35 26.49 -29.36
C LYS A 38 -17.76 27.85 -29.01
N SER A 39 -18.49 28.94 -29.24
CA SER A 39 -18.05 30.28 -28.87
C SER A 39 -17.93 30.42 -27.34
N LYS A 40 -18.91 29.94 -26.57
CA LYS A 40 -18.86 29.94 -25.10
C LYS A 40 -17.68 29.11 -24.58
N SER A 41 -17.46 27.93 -25.15
CA SER A 41 -16.33 27.07 -24.80
C SER A 41 -14.98 27.74 -25.09
N ALA A 42 -14.86 28.47 -26.20
CA ALA A 42 -13.65 29.22 -26.52
C ALA A 42 -13.40 30.39 -25.54
N GLU A 43 -14.46 31.08 -25.12
CA GLU A 43 -14.36 32.13 -24.09
C GLU A 43 -13.93 31.53 -22.74
N MET A 44 -14.51 30.40 -22.32
CA MET A 44 -14.11 29.69 -21.10
C MET A 44 -12.67 29.21 -21.18
N GLN A 45 -12.26 28.63 -22.31
CA GLN A 45 -10.88 28.19 -22.52
C GLN A 45 -9.91 29.37 -22.38
N THR A 46 -10.22 30.52 -22.97
CA THR A 46 -9.39 31.73 -22.85
C THR A 46 -9.22 32.18 -21.39
N LYS A 47 -10.29 32.07 -20.57
CA LYS A 47 -10.21 32.36 -19.13
C LYS A 47 -9.34 31.35 -18.39
N LEU A 48 -9.45 30.07 -18.71
CA LEU A 48 -8.61 29.01 -18.12
C LEU A 48 -7.14 29.19 -18.51
N ASP A 49 -6.86 29.49 -19.78
CA ASP A 49 -5.52 29.74 -20.30
C ASP A 49 -4.87 30.95 -19.60
N SER A 50 -5.65 32.00 -19.33
CA SER A 50 -5.18 33.15 -18.54
C SER A 50 -4.79 32.77 -17.11
N ILE A 51 -5.53 31.86 -16.47
CA ILE A 51 -5.22 31.39 -15.11
C ILE A 51 -3.97 30.49 -15.12
N SER A 52 -3.88 29.56 -16.08
CA SER A 52 -2.69 28.71 -16.26
C SER A 52 -1.44 29.54 -16.57
N THR A 53 -1.56 30.61 -17.36
CA THR A 53 -0.44 31.52 -17.64
C THR A 53 0.06 32.24 -16.38
N GLU A 54 -0.84 32.68 -15.50
CA GLU A 54 -0.47 33.44 -14.30
C GLU A 54 0.05 32.55 -13.16
N LEU A 55 -0.61 31.42 -12.89
CA LEU A 55 -0.27 30.56 -11.75
C LEU A 55 0.68 29.41 -12.11
N GLY A 56 0.71 29.01 -13.39
CA GLY A 56 1.39 27.80 -13.87
C GLY A 56 0.69 26.50 -13.48
N ASP A 57 1.00 25.44 -14.22
CA ASP A 57 0.32 24.15 -14.11
C ASP A 57 0.62 23.44 -12.77
N GLU A 58 1.85 23.53 -12.26
CA GLU A 58 2.22 22.89 -10.98
C GLU A 58 1.43 23.44 -9.78
N PHE A 59 1.12 24.74 -9.78
CA PHE A 59 0.26 25.35 -8.77
C PHE A 59 -1.19 24.89 -8.91
N ILE A 60 -1.70 24.82 -10.15
CA ILE A 60 -3.09 24.43 -10.45
C ILE A 60 -3.34 22.96 -10.12
N ASP A 61 -2.42 22.08 -10.51
CA ASP A 61 -2.46 20.66 -10.18
C ASP A 61 -2.22 20.45 -8.68
N GLY A 62 -1.28 21.21 -8.12
CA GLY A 62 -0.96 21.18 -6.69
C GLY A 62 -2.12 21.59 -5.80
N MET A 63 -3.07 22.42 -6.25
CA MET A 63 -4.21 22.87 -5.44
C MET A 63 -5.47 22.00 -5.54
N GLN A 64 -5.45 20.89 -6.29
CA GLN A 64 -6.62 20.03 -6.46
C GLN A 64 -7.05 19.38 -5.12
N PRO A 65 -8.36 19.38 -4.79
CA PRO A 65 -8.85 18.82 -3.54
C PRO A 65 -8.68 17.29 -3.47
N LEU A 66 -8.37 16.77 -2.28
CA LEU A 66 -8.12 15.34 -2.04
C LEU A 66 -9.00 14.78 -0.91
N PHE A 67 -9.45 15.64 0.00
CA PHE A 67 -10.22 15.24 1.18
C PHE A 67 -11.59 14.63 0.83
N ASP A 68 -11.88 13.46 1.40
CA ASP A 68 -13.17 12.77 1.31
C ASP A 68 -13.40 12.00 2.61
N THR A 69 -14.49 12.30 3.32
CA THR A 69 -14.83 11.68 4.60
C THR A 69 -15.02 10.16 4.48
N ARG A 70 -15.45 9.66 3.31
CA ARG A 70 -15.62 8.21 3.05
C ARG A 70 -14.30 7.46 2.95
N LYS A 71 -13.18 8.18 2.77
CA LYS A 71 -11.82 7.61 2.73
C LYS A 71 -11.14 7.67 4.10
N ALA A 72 -11.77 8.24 5.12
CA ALA A 72 -11.22 8.23 6.48
C ALA A 72 -11.07 6.80 7.00
N ARG A 73 -9.88 6.45 7.50
CA ARG A 73 -9.59 5.15 8.11
C ARG A 73 -9.42 5.33 9.60
N CYS A 74 -10.20 4.62 10.39
CA CYS A 74 -10.15 4.64 11.85
C CYS A 74 -9.45 3.39 12.36
N PHE A 75 -8.44 3.57 13.21
CA PHE A 75 -7.75 2.51 13.92
C PHE A 75 -7.90 2.75 15.43
N ASP A 76 -8.63 1.87 16.11
CA ASP A 76 -8.97 1.96 17.54
C ASP A 76 -8.82 0.61 18.29
N SER A 77 -8.46 -0.45 17.57
CA SER A 77 -8.47 -1.84 18.04
C SER A 77 -7.23 -2.26 18.84
N SER A 78 -6.70 -1.36 19.69
CA SER A 78 -5.50 -1.60 20.53
C SER A 78 -5.61 -2.89 21.38
N TRP A 79 -6.83 -3.22 21.82
CA TRP A 79 -7.15 -4.43 22.59
C TRP A 79 -6.85 -5.74 21.86
N ASN A 80 -6.89 -5.76 20.52
CA ASN A 80 -6.59 -6.93 19.71
C ASN A 80 -5.08 -7.05 19.47
N TRP A 81 -4.44 -5.94 19.09
CA TRP A 81 -3.00 -5.91 18.77
C TRP A 81 -2.12 -6.30 19.96
N VAL A 82 -2.51 -5.91 21.19
CA VAL A 82 -1.79 -6.34 22.39
C VAL A 82 -1.90 -7.85 22.66
N ARG A 83 -3.01 -8.49 22.29
CA ARG A 83 -3.17 -9.94 22.42
C ARG A 83 -2.34 -10.68 21.39
N GLN A 84 -2.29 -10.17 20.16
CA GLN A 84 -1.40 -10.69 19.13
C GLN A 84 0.06 -10.62 19.58
N GLU A 85 0.54 -9.44 20.01
CA GLU A 85 1.94 -9.29 20.46
C GLU A 85 2.25 -10.17 21.66
N ALA A 86 1.34 -10.25 22.65
CA ALA A 86 1.52 -11.16 23.78
C ALA A 86 1.57 -12.64 23.34
N TYR A 87 0.73 -13.05 22.38
CA TYR A 87 0.76 -14.42 21.85
C TYR A 87 2.06 -14.71 21.09
N GLU A 88 2.54 -13.79 20.26
CA GLU A 88 3.80 -13.90 19.54
C GLU A 88 5.00 -14.03 20.50
N LEU A 89 5.03 -13.21 21.57
CA LEU A 89 6.06 -13.31 22.61
C LEU A 89 6.04 -14.67 23.32
N ILE A 90 4.85 -15.20 23.63
CA ILE A 90 4.71 -16.54 24.23
C ILE A 90 5.24 -17.62 23.29
N GLN A 91 4.87 -17.58 22.00
CA GLN A 91 5.34 -18.57 21.03
C GLN A 91 6.85 -18.50 20.80
N GLN A 92 7.42 -17.30 20.74
CA GLN A 92 8.87 -17.11 20.66
C GLN A 92 9.60 -17.65 21.90
N ALA A 93 9.02 -17.47 23.09
CA ALA A 93 9.57 -18.02 24.34
C ALA A 93 9.56 -19.56 24.34
N ILE A 94 8.43 -20.16 23.95
CA ILE A 94 8.30 -21.62 23.84
C ILE A 94 9.31 -22.18 22.82
N ALA A 95 9.40 -21.57 21.63
CA ALA A 95 10.33 -22.01 20.59
C ALA A 95 11.79 -21.92 21.03
N SER A 96 12.14 -20.87 21.79
CA SER A 96 13.50 -20.69 22.30
C SER A 96 13.89 -21.72 23.37
N CYS A 97 12.94 -22.10 24.25
CA CYS A 97 13.12 -23.18 25.20
C CYS A 97 13.34 -24.53 24.49
N ALA A 98 12.56 -24.79 23.43
CA ALA A 98 12.69 -26.01 22.64
C ALA A 98 14.04 -26.14 21.91
N ALA A 99 14.69 -25.01 21.59
CA ALA A 99 16.00 -24.98 20.92
C ALA A 99 17.20 -25.27 21.84
N GLY A 100 16.99 -25.54 23.15
CA GLY A 100 18.05 -25.93 24.08
C GLY A 100 18.99 -24.79 24.50
N SER A 101 18.59 -23.54 24.33
CA SER A 101 19.37 -22.38 24.82
C SER A 101 19.39 -22.36 26.35
N ALA A 102 20.57 -22.47 26.96
CA ALA A 102 20.77 -22.50 28.42
C ALA A 102 20.32 -21.21 29.15
N ASN A 103 20.07 -20.14 28.41
CA ASN A 103 19.34 -18.96 28.84
C ASN A 103 18.21 -18.75 27.81
N PRO A 104 16.92 -18.71 28.20
CA PRO A 104 15.89 -18.28 27.25
C PRO A 104 16.20 -16.83 26.84
N PRO A 105 16.36 -16.52 25.54
CA PRO A 105 16.65 -15.18 25.06
C PRO A 105 15.40 -14.28 25.08
N VAL A 106 14.34 -14.66 25.81
CA VAL A 106 13.17 -13.79 25.96
C VAL A 106 13.36 -12.90 27.18
N CYS A 107 14.42 -12.08 27.12
CA CYS A 107 14.36 -10.81 27.81
C CYS A 107 13.33 -9.99 27.04
N VAL A 108 12.12 -9.87 27.58
CA VAL A 108 11.14 -8.92 27.03
C VAL A 108 11.79 -7.55 27.16
N ASP A 109 12.08 -6.92 26.02
CA ASP A 109 12.68 -5.59 26.03
C ASP A 109 11.76 -4.62 26.79
N GLU A 110 12.35 -3.60 27.41
CA GLU A 110 11.58 -2.64 28.21
C GLU A 110 10.48 -1.97 27.36
N ALA A 111 10.74 -1.82 26.06
CA ALA A 111 9.79 -1.29 25.10
C ALA A 111 8.55 -2.16 24.93
N ALA A 112 8.68 -3.48 24.70
CA ALA A 112 7.54 -4.40 24.62
C ALA A 112 6.77 -4.45 25.92
N LEU A 113 7.47 -4.49 27.06
CA LEU A 113 6.82 -4.45 28.36
C LEU A 113 6.02 -3.16 28.54
N GLN A 114 6.56 -2.01 28.14
CA GLN A 114 5.85 -0.73 28.17
C GLN A 114 4.63 -0.72 27.24
N ARG A 115 4.74 -1.29 26.03
CA ARG A 115 3.61 -1.40 25.10
C ARG A 115 2.51 -2.31 25.67
N LEU A 116 2.86 -3.42 26.33
CA LEU A 116 1.89 -4.29 27.01
C LEU A 116 1.18 -3.54 28.16
N LYS A 117 1.92 -2.78 28.98
CA LYS A 117 1.36 -1.93 30.05
C LYS A 117 0.36 -0.90 29.48
N ASN A 118 0.74 -0.19 28.42
CA ASN A 118 -0.07 0.86 27.80
C ASN A 118 -1.37 0.35 27.16
N ARG A 119 -1.40 -0.90 26.71
CA ARG A 119 -2.54 -1.52 26.01
C ARG A 119 -3.31 -2.52 26.85
N SER A 120 -2.91 -2.74 28.11
CA SER A 120 -3.56 -3.70 28.99
C SER A 120 -5.07 -3.40 29.13
N SER A 121 -5.87 -4.41 28.82
CA SER A 121 -7.33 -4.43 28.93
C SER A 121 -7.74 -5.70 29.69
N PRO A 122 -8.94 -5.78 30.29
CA PRO A 122 -9.33 -6.92 31.12
C PRO A 122 -9.18 -8.30 30.45
N GLY A 123 -9.33 -8.37 29.12
CA GLY A 123 -9.17 -9.63 28.38
C GLY A 123 -7.71 -10.09 28.21
N LEU A 124 -6.72 -9.20 28.32
CA LEU A 124 -5.31 -9.58 28.18
C LEU A 124 -4.81 -10.41 29.38
N PRO A 125 -4.96 -9.97 30.65
CA PRO A 125 -4.65 -10.82 31.80
C PRO A 125 -5.42 -12.14 31.79
N GLN A 126 -6.68 -12.16 31.35
CA GLN A 126 -7.45 -13.40 31.21
C GLN A 126 -6.82 -14.37 30.20
N MET A 127 -6.36 -13.87 29.05
CA MET A 127 -5.64 -14.68 28.05
C MET A 127 -4.32 -15.22 28.63
N LEU A 128 -3.55 -14.38 29.32
CA LEU A 128 -2.29 -14.79 29.96
C LEU A 128 -2.51 -15.87 31.02
N ALA A 129 -3.54 -15.72 31.86
CA ALA A 129 -3.92 -16.72 32.87
C ALA A 129 -4.37 -18.05 32.24
N GLY A 130 -5.08 -18.00 31.11
CA GLY A 130 -5.45 -19.18 30.33
C GLY A 130 -4.23 -19.91 29.77
N SER A 131 -3.31 -19.19 29.13
CA SER A 131 -2.05 -19.75 28.63
C SER A 131 -1.19 -20.34 29.76
N LEU A 132 -1.10 -19.65 30.89
CA LEU A 132 -0.41 -20.13 32.08
C LEU A 132 -1.00 -21.46 32.57
N SER A 133 -2.32 -21.57 32.65
CA SER A 133 -3.01 -22.79 33.07
C SER A 133 -2.71 -23.97 32.13
N ILE A 134 -2.64 -23.72 30.81
CA ILE A 134 -2.30 -24.73 29.80
C ILE A 134 -0.85 -25.21 29.97
N LEU A 135 0.10 -24.29 30.12
CA LEU A 135 1.52 -24.64 30.26
C LEU A 135 1.80 -25.36 31.58
N GLN A 136 1.17 -24.94 32.68
CA GLN A 136 1.26 -25.65 33.96
C GLN A 136 0.68 -27.07 33.88
N ALA A 137 -0.41 -27.26 33.13
CA ALA A 137 -1.01 -28.58 32.91
C ALA A 137 -0.14 -29.51 32.05
N ALA A 138 0.73 -28.97 31.19
CA ALA A 138 1.66 -29.77 30.39
C ALA A 138 2.73 -30.46 31.24
N ASN A 139 3.04 -29.91 32.43
CA ASN A 139 3.97 -30.48 33.41
C ASN A 139 5.37 -30.81 32.80
N ASP A 140 5.88 -29.88 31.99
CA ASP A 140 7.17 -29.96 31.32
C ASP A 140 8.15 -28.96 31.95
N ASP A 141 9.17 -29.47 32.65
CA ASP A 141 10.18 -28.67 33.36
C ASP A 141 10.94 -27.71 32.42
N SER A 142 11.03 -28.02 31.12
CA SER A 142 11.70 -27.14 30.14
C SER A 142 10.96 -25.82 29.89
N LEU A 143 9.67 -25.76 30.24
CA LEU A 143 8.80 -24.60 30.06
C LEU A 143 8.71 -23.71 31.31
N GLU A 144 9.35 -24.08 32.42
CA GLU A 144 9.37 -23.30 33.66
C GLU A 144 9.79 -21.82 33.46
N PRO A 145 10.78 -21.49 32.60
CA PRO A 145 11.10 -20.09 32.33
C PRO A 145 9.97 -19.32 31.64
N VAL A 146 9.19 -19.99 30.78
CA VAL A 146 8.03 -19.39 30.09
C VAL A 146 6.90 -19.14 31.08
N ILE A 147 6.66 -20.08 32.00
CA ILE A 147 5.67 -19.95 33.08
C ILE A 147 6.01 -18.74 33.96
N LYS A 148 7.29 -18.60 34.36
CA LYS A 148 7.75 -17.45 35.16
C LYS A 148 7.56 -16.12 34.41
N LEU A 149 7.89 -16.08 33.12
CA LEU A 149 7.66 -14.90 32.29
C LEU A 149 6.18 -14.53 32.22
N LEU A 150 5.30 -15.51 32.00
CA LEU A 150 3.85 -15.30 31.94
C LEU A 150 3.27 -14.75 33.25
N LEU A 151 3.75 -15.24 34.39
CA LEU A 151 3.37 -14.71 35.70
C LEU A 151 3.76 -13.23 35.83
N GLU A 152 4.99 -12.87 35.46
CA GLU A 152 5.46 -11.49 35.48
C GLU A 152 4.62 -10.60 34.54
N LEU A 153 4.38 -11.05 33.30
CA LEU A 153 3.58 -10.31 32.33
C LEU A 153 2.13 -10.14 32.82
N HIS A 154 1.54 -11.18 33.40
CA HIS A 154 0.20 -11.13 33.97
C HIS A 154 0.11 -10.08 35.07
N ASP A 155 1.03 -10.10 36.03
CA ASP A 155 1.02 -9.18 37.16
C ASP A 155 1.24 -7.73 36.71
N VAL A 156 2.17 -7.51 35.79
CA VAL A 156 2.42 -6.20 35.19
C VAL A 156 1.18 -5.67 34.45
N CYS A 157 0.53 -6.51 33.64
CA CYS A 157 -0.66 -6.13 32.91
C CYS A 157 -1.85 -5.84 33.86
N ALA A 158 -2.03 -6.66 34.89
CA ALA A 158 -3.09 -6.49 35.89
C ALA A 158 -2.93 -5.19 36.69
N GLN A 159 -1.72 -4.90 37.16
CA GLN A 159 -1.41 -3.64 37.87
C GLN A 159 -1.59 -2.42 36.98
N SER A 160 -1.34 -2.56 35.68
CA SER A 160 -1.44 -1.48 34.71
C SER A 160 -2.88 -1.13 34.34
N LEU A 161 -3.90 -1.94 34.67
CA LEU A 161 -5.31 -1.66 34.31
C LEU A 161 -5.84 -0.33 34.86
N THR A 162 -5.32 0.14 35.99
CA THR A 162 -5.79 1.35 36.69
C THR A 162 -5.02 2.62 36.34
N ARG A 163 -3.91 2.50 35.59
CA ARG A 163 -3.02 3.63 35.28
C ARG A 163 -3.27 4.13 33.85
N PRO A 164 -3.21 5.43 33.56
CA PRO A 164 -3.29 5.89 32.18
C PRO A 164 -2.06 5.42 31.37
N PRO A 165 -2.18 5.20 30.06
CA PRO A 165 -1.02 4.92 29.21
C PRO A 165 -0.08 6.11 29.15
N VAL A 166 1.21 5.84 28.94
CA VAL A 166 2.26 6.87 28.92
C VAL A 166 3.19 6.71 27.73
N CYS A 167 3.55 7.84 27.12
CA CYS A 167 4.63 7.97 26.17
C CYS A 167 5.97 7.96 26.92
N ARG A 168 6.81 6.97 26.62
CA ARG A 168 8.20 6.86 27.07
C ARG A 168 9.09 6.60 25.87
N GLU A 169 10.22 7.27 25.81
CA GLU A 169 11.24 6.99 24.82
C GLU A 169 12.30 6.08 25.43
N LEU A 170 12.42 4.88 24.86
CA LEU A 170 13.25 3.78 25.40
C LEU A 170 14.30 3.30 24.38
N SER A 171 14.33 3.89 23.18
CA SER A 171 15.37 3.58 22.20
C SER A 171 16.69 4.26 22.53
N ALA A 172 17.77 3.85 21.87
CA ALA A 172 19.08 4.50 22.00
C ALA A 172 19.19 5.66 21.00
N PRO A 173 19.66 6.85 21.43
CA PRO A 173 20.08 7.92 20.53
C PRO A 173 21.13 7.45 19.50
N THR A 174 21.02 7.90 18.25
CA THR A 174 21.92 7.51 17.17
C THR A 174 22.64 8.72 16.57
N GLY A 175 23.80 8.49 15.97
CA GLY A 175 24.63 9.50 15.31
C GLY A 175 24.99 9.12 13.88
N PRO A 176 25.35 10.11 13.04
CA PRO A 176 25.66 9.87 11.65
C PRO A 176 27.06 9.26 11.52
N HIS A 177 27.18 8.18 10.75
CA HIS A 177 28.45 7.54 10.46
C HIS A 177 28.61 7.30 8.95
N VAL A 178 29.71 7.81 8.39
CA VAL A 178 30.07 7.62 6.99
C VAL A 178 31.25 6.67 6.89
N ASN A 179 30.99 5.49 6.33
CA ASN A 179 32.01 4.48 6.06
C ASN A 179 32.63 4.68 4.68
N PHE A 180 33.95 4.54 4.65
CA PHE A 180 34.75 4.52 3.44
C PHE A 180 35.44 3.15 3.40
N GLU A 181 34.69 2.10 3.07
CA GLU A 181 35.25 0.76 2.97
C GLU A 181 36.03 0.61 1.65
N LEU A 182 37.23 0.05 1.77
CA LEU A 182 38.03 -0.53 0.70
C LEU A 182 37.93 -2.05 0.83
N ASP A 183 36.71 -2.58 0.86
CA ASP A 183 36.58 -4.01 0.63
C ASP A 183 37.01 -4.29 -0.80
N PHE A 184 37.69 -5.41 -1.04
CA PHE A 184 38.28 -5.82 -2.33
C PHE A 184 37.25 -6.05 -3.46
N GLY A 185 36.10 -5.37 -3.43
CA GLY A 185 35.18 -5.19 -4.53
C GLY A 185 35.59 -4.02 -5.44
N PRO A 186 35.11 -4.01 -6.69
CA PRO A 186 35.53 -3.05 -7.73
C PRO A 186 35.08 -1.60 -7.49
N ASP A 187 34.19 -1.36 -6.53
CA ASP A 187 33.46 -0.10 -6.42
C ASP A 187 33.70 0.49 -5.03
N GLY A 188 34.59 1.48 -4.91
CA GLY A 188 34.80 2.26 -3.68
C GLY A 188 33.53 3.00 -3.28
N THR A 189 32.61 2.28 -2.66
CA THR A 189 31.23 2.67 -2.40
C THR A 189 31.16 3.34 -1.04
N MET A 190 30.59 4.54 -1.02
CA MET A 190 30.34 5.28 0.20
C MET A 190 29.03 4.82 0.82
N THR A 191 29.06 4.41 2.10
CA THR A 191 27.86 4.00 2.81
C THR A 191 27.62 4.89 4.04
N TYR A 192 26.38 5.32 4.22
CA TYR A 192 25.91 6.07 5.37
C TYR A 192 25.13 5.14 6.29
N SER A 193 25.37 5.23 7.60
CA SER A 193 24.62 4.50 8.61
C SER A 193 24.36 5.35 9.85
N GLU A 194 23.28 5.02 10.55
CA GLU A 194 22.93 5.54 11.87
C GLU A 194 23.49 4.58 12.93
N VAL A 195 24.40 5.05 13.77
CA VAL A 195 25.08 4.23 14.78
C VAL A 195 24.72 4.73 16.18
N PRO A 196 24.40 3.86 17.15
CA PRO A 196 24.16 4.26 18.54
C PRO A 196 25.33 5.08 19.11
N ARG A 197 25.04 6.17 19.82
CA ARG A 197 26.07 7.03 20.39
C ARG A 197 26.67 6.40 21.64
N PRO A 198 28.00 6.22 21.72
CA PRO A 198 28.64 5.54 22.86
C PRO A 198 28.57 6.37 24.15
N ASP A 199 28.46 7.68 24.03
CA ASP A 199 28.36 8.67 25.11
C ASP A 199 26.91 8.93 25.58
N GLU A 200 25.91 8.45 24.83
CA GLU A 200 24.48 8.62 25.14
C GLU A 200 23.73 7.28 24.99
N PRO A 201 23.82 6.37 25.97
CA PRO A 201 23.12 5.10 25.89
C PRO A 201 21.59 5.24 26.01
N SER A 202 21.09 6.35 26.58
CA SER A 202 19.65 6.60 26.77
C SER A 202 19.22 8.03 26.46
N PHE A 203 17.91 8.24 26.33
CA PHE A 203 17.33 9.57 26.18
C PHE A 203 17.41 10.44 27.44
N VAL A 204 17.75 9.87 28.60
CA VAL A 204 18.11 10.67 29.79
C VAL A 204 19.44 11.36 29.56
N ASP A 205 20.43 10.63 29.06
CA ASP A 205 21.77 11.14 28.74
C ASP A 205 21.70 12.17 27.60
N PHE A 206 20.86 11.91 26.59
CA PHE A 206 20.54 12.90 25.55
C PHE A 206 20.05 14.22 26.16
N GLY A 207 19.10 14.18 27.09
CA GLY A 207 18.57 15.38 27.75
C GLY A 207 19.64 16.17 28.50
N GLU A 208 20.54 15.49 29.21
CA GLU A 208 21.67 16.12 29.90
C GLU A 208 22.71 16.69 28.93
N HIS A 209 22.99 16.03 27.80
CA HIS A 209 23.86 16.60 26.77
C HIS A 209 23.21 17.85 26.12
N MET A 210 21.90 17.82 25.85
CA MET A 210 21.20 18.98 25.26
C MET A 210 21.18 20.21 26.19
N ARG A 211 21.44 20.00 27.48
CA ARG A 211 21.60 21.06 28.50
C ARG A 211 22.97 21.74 28.45
N GLN A 212 23.96 21.11 27.84
CA GLN A 212 25.30 21.67 27.72
C GLN A 212 25.35 22.70 26.59
N PRO A 213 26.03 23.84 26.76
CA PRO A 213 26.23 24.81 25.69
C PRO A 213 27.43 24.43 24.82
N THR A 214 27.45 24.89 23.56
CA THR A 214 28.60 24.69 22.66
C THR A 214 29.86 25.44 23.15
N ALA A 215 29.68 26.54 23.89
CA ALA A 215 30.74 27.31 24.53
C ALA A 215 30.23 27.92 25.85
N PRO A 216 31.10 28.26 26.82
CA PRO A 216 30.69 28.71 28.16
C PRO A 216 29.73 29.91 28.20
N ASP A 217 29.84 30.82 27.22
CA ASP A 217 29.02 32.05 27.14
C ASP A 217 27.75 31.89 26.28
N MET A 218 27.49 30.68 25.75
CA MET A 218 26.37 30.38 24.88
C MET A 218 25.21 29.72 25.64
N PRO A 219 23.96 29.83 25.15
CA PRO A 219 22.85 29.06 25.69
C PRO A 219 23.03 27.56 25.39
N PRO A 220 22.31 26.68 26.12
CA PRO A 220 22.29 25.24 25.84
C PRO A 220 21.90 24.90 24.39
N LEU A 221 22.30 23.70 23.92
CA LEU A 221 22.00 23.23 22.55
C LEU A 221 20.51 23.26 22.21
N ILE A 222 19.65 22.96 23.18
CA ILE A 222 18.20 23.15 23.11
C ILE A 222 17.77 24.09 24.21
N HIS A 223 17.07 25.19 23.92
CA HIS A 223 16.64 26.13 24.95
C HIS A 223 15.39 26.92 24.56
N PHE A 224 14.78 27.60 25.51
CA PHE A 224 13.67 28.53 25.27
C PHE A 224 14.15 29.97 25.19
N LYS A 225 13.40 30.76 24.42
CA LYS A 225 13.56 32.21 24.35
C LYS A 225 12.25 32.89 24.78
N LYS A 226 12.40 34.05 25.41
CA LYS A 226 11.30 34.96 25.77
C LYS A 226 11.46 36.27 25.01
N GLN A 227 10.33 36.86 24.64
CA GLN A 227 10.31 38.19 24.05
C GLN A 227 10.50 39.25 25.14
N SER A 228 11.54 40.08 25.01
CA SER A 228 11.85 41.15 25.96
C SER A 228 11.41 42.50 25.40
N GLY A 229 10.30 43.08 25.89
CA GLY A 229 9.87 44.50 25.71
C GLY A 229 9.85 45.12 24.28
N GLY A 230 10.18 44.36 23.24
CA GLY A 230 10.38 44.72 21.84
C GLY A 230 10.44 43.45 20.97
N SER A 231 10.92 43.52 19.73
CA SER A 231 10.94 42.36 18.81
C SER A 231 12.07 41.33 19.06
N ALA A 232 12.90 41.52 20.09
CA ALA A 232 14.06 40.68 20.35
C ALA A 232 13.70 39.47 21.25
N TRP A 233 14.15 38.29 20.85
CA TRP A 233 14.03 37.04 21.59
C TRP A 233 15.35 36.73 22.32
N SER A 234 15.29 36.61 23.65
CA SER A 234 16.46 36.33 24.49
C SER A 234 16.31 35.01 25.24
N TYR A 235 17.42 34.35 25.57
CA TYR A 235 17.45 33.10 26.33
C TYR A 235 16.61 33.18 27.61
N TYR A 236 15.77 32.18 27.84
CA TYR A 236 14.90 32.08 29.01
C TYR A 236 15.28 30.85 29.86
N ALA A 237 16.13 31.09 30.86
CA ALA A 237 16.71 30.03 31.69
C ALA A 237 15.68 29.23 32.52
N GLU A 238 14.69 29.90 33.12
CA GLU A 238 13.67 29.24 33.96
C GLU A 238 12.82 28.26 33.14
N LEU A 239 12.32 28.70 31.98
CA LEU A 239 11.52 27.86 31.08
C LEU A 239 12.35 26.73 30.48
N SER A 240 13.62 26.98 30.16
CA SER A 240 14.54 25.95 29.69
C SER A 240 14.78 24.87 30.75
N THR A 241 14.93 25.27 32.02
CA THR A 241 15.07 24.33 33.15
C THR A 241 13.84 23.44 33.29
N MET A 242 12.64 24.04 33.23
CA MET A 242 11.36 23.32 33.29
C MET A 242 11.20 22.34 32.12
N TYR A 243 11.74 22.66 30.94
CA TYR A 243 11.73 21.75 29.80
C TYR A 243 12.60 20.51 30.00
N TYR A 244 13.80 20.65 30.57
CA TYR A 244 14.62 19.47 30.89
C TYR A 244 13.96 18.58 31.94
N GLU A 245 13.22 19.15 32.89
CA GLU A 245 12.38 18.34 33.80
C GLU A 245 11.30 17.56 33.03
N GLY A 246 10.70 18.18 32.02
CA GLY A 246 9.77 17.53 31.10
C GLY A 246 10.41 16.38 30.31
N LEU A 247 11.59 16.60 29.72
CA LEU A 247 12.33 15.56 29.01
C LEU A 247 12.73 14.40 29.93
N SER A 248 13.23 14.71 31.13
CA SER A 248 13.55 13.71 32.16
C SER A 248 12.31 12.90 32.56
N LYS A 249 11.14 13.53 32.68
CA LYS A 249 9.87 12.84 32.93
C LYS A 249 9.44 11.93 31.79
N ILE A 250 9.60 12.34 30.52
CA ILE A 250 9.27 11.48 29.36
C ILE A 250 10.11 10.21 29.39
N SER A 251 11.42 10.33 29.60
CA SER A 251 12.34 9.17 29.64
C SER A 251 12.13 8.31 30.91
N GLY A 252 11.82 8.96 32.03
CA GLY A 252 11.57 8.33 33.33
C GLY A 252 10.17 7.73 33.46
N SER A 253 9.24 8.48 34.05
CA SER A 253 7.87 8.00 34.34
C SER A 253 6.93 7.96 33.13
N GLY A 254 7.28 8.66 32.05
CA GLY A 254 6.45 8.90 30.87
C GLY A 254 5.43 10.03 31.02
N LEU A 255 4.90 10.50 29.90
CA LEU A 255 3.80 11.48 29.83
C LEU A 255 2.53 10.83 29.27
N SER A 256 1.39 11.10 29.91
CA SER A 256 0.10 10.65 29.39
C SER A 256 -0.56 11.75 28.55
N PHE A 257 -1.15 11.34 27.44
CA PHE A 257 -1.98 12.16 26.55
C PHE A 257 -3.42 11.61 26.47
N SER A 258 -3.81 10.78 27.44
CA SER A 258 -5.14 10.16 27.49
C SER A 258 -6.24 11.21 27.46
N GLY A 259 -7.17 11.08 26.52
CA GLY A 259 -8.29 12.00 26.35
C GLY A 259 -7.94 13.32 25.65
N GLN A 260 -6.68 13.50 25.22
CA GLN A 260 -6.30 14.63 24.38
C GLN A 260 -6.50 14.30 22.90
N THR A 261 -6.82 15.30 22.09
CA THR A 261 -6.94 15.15 20.64
C THR A 261 -5.93 16.00 19.86
N ALA A 262 -5.39 15.48 18.76
CA ALA A 262 -4.33 16.11 18.00
C ALA A 262 -4.57 16.04 16.49
N LEU A 263 -4.28 17.12 15.77
CA LEU A 263 -4.16 17.14 14.31
C LEU A 263 -2.69 17.19 13.91
N VAL A 264 -2.25 16.21 13.12
CA VAL A 264 -0.88 16.14 12.58
C VAL A 264 -0.91 16.09 11.06
N THR A 265 -0.35 17.11 10.43
CA THR A 265 -0.10 17.13 8.98
C THR A 265 1.38 16.87 8.70
N GLY A 266 1.75 16.36 7.52
CA GLY A 266 3.16 16.04 7.22
C GLY A 266 3.74 14.83 7.97
N CYS A 267 2.90 13.86 8.36
CA CYS A 267 3.26 12.65 9.10
C CYS A 267 3.53 11.42 8.20
N GLY A 268 4.11 11.65 7.02
CA GLY A 268 4.52 10.56 6.11
C GLY A 268 5.64 9.69 6.68
N ARG A 269 5.86 8.51 6.07
CA ARG A 269 6.93 7.58 6.47
C ARG A 269 8.29 8.28 6.53
N GLY A 270 9.01 8.11 7.64
CA GLY A 270 10.33 8.70 7.85
C GLY A 270 10.31 10.21 8.12
N SER A 271 9.15 10.79 8.45
CA SER A 271 9.07 12.19 8.87
C SER A 271 9.05 12.33 10.39
N ILE A 272 9.41 13.52 10.88
CA ILE A 272 9.27 13.89 12.30
C ILE A 272 7.81 13.74 12.76
N GLY A 273 6.87 14.12 11.89
CA GLY A 273 5.44 14.00 12.18
C GLY A 273 4.99 12.57 12.43
N ALA A 274 5.59 11.57 11.78
CA ALA A 274 5.27 10.17 12.04
C ALA A 274 5.67 9.73 13.46
N ASP A 275 6.87 10.11 13.91
CA ASP A 275 7.34 9.80 15.27
C ASP A 275 6.54 10.57 16.34
N ILE A 276 6.08 11.79 16.04
CA ILE A 276 5.15 12.53 16.91
C ILE A 276 3.83 11.76 17.05
N VAL A 277 3.25 11.27 15.94
CA VAL A 277 2.02 10.45 15.99
C VAL A 277 2.25 9.20 16.85
N SER A 278 3.35 8.49 16.66
CA SER A 278 3.71 7.32 17.48
C SER A 278 3.78 7.65 18.98
N GLY A 279 4.39 8.77 19.36
CA GLY A 279 4.45 9.21 20.76
C GLY A 279 3.08 9.58 21.34
N LEU A 280 2.28 10.33 20.58
CA LEU A 280 0.91 10.70 20.97
C LEU A 280 0.03 9.45 21.19
N LEU A 281 0.07 8.50 20.26
CA LEU A 281 -0.66 7.24 20.35
C LEU A 281 -0.20 6.40 21.54
N SER A 282 1.11 6.34 21.79
CA SER A 282 1.69 5.63 22.96
C SER A 282 1.22 6.24 24.28
N GLY A 283 0.99 7.55 24.32
CA GLY A 283 0.41 8.24 25.48
C GLY A 283 -1.12 8.18 25.59
N GLY A 284 -1.83 7.54 24.65
CA GLY A 284 -3.29 7.42 24.69
C GLY A 284 -4.08 8.55 24.02
N ALA A 285 -3.43 9.37 23.18
CA ALA A 285 -4.11 10.45 22.46
C ALA A 285 -4.99 9.94 21.31
N LYS A 286 -5.97 10.75 20.93
CA LYS A 286 -6.70 10.61 19.67
C LYS A 286 -6.07 11.49 18.61
N VAL A 287 -5.65 10.93 17.49
CA VAL A 287 -4.85 11.64 16.48
C VAL A 287 -5.52 11.56 15.13
N ILE A 288 -5.75 12.71 14.50
CA ILE A 288 -6.06 12.79 13.07
C ILE A 288 -4.77 13.06 12.29
N ALA A 289 -4.37 12.09 11.48
CA ALA A 289 -3.20 12.11 10.64
C ALA A 289 -3.61 12.34 9.17
N THR A 290 -2.97 13.31 8.52
CA THR A 290 -3.31 13.64 7.13
C THR A 290 -2.24 13.15 6.16
N THR A 291 -2.63 12.64 5.00
CA THR A 291 -1.69 12.23 3.94
C THR A 291 -2.10 12.76 2.56
N SER A 292 -1.12 13.31 1.83
CA SER A 292 -1.27 13.71 0.42
C SER A 292 -1.03 12.55 -0.55
N SER A 293 -0.45 11.43 -0.10
CA SER A 293 -0.13 10.24 -0.89
C SER A 293 -0.99 9.04 -0.48
N TYR A 294 -2.31 9.24 -0.43
CA TYR A 294 -3.26 8.22 0.02
C TYR A 294 -3.26 7.00 -0.90
N SER A 295 -2.82 5.86 -0.38
CA SER A 295 -2.70 4.58 -1.09
C SER A 295 -2.78 3.42 -0.09
N ARG A 296 -2.98 2.18 -0.56
CA ARG A 296 -2.93 0.99 0.31
C ARG A 296 -1.61 0.90 1.09
N LYS A 297 -0.47 1.19 0.43
CA LYS A 297 0.86 1.20 1.07
C LYS A 297 0.94 2.21 2.22
N THR A 298 0.38 3.40 2.02
CA THR A 298 0.32 4.45 3.05
C THR A 298 -0.64 4.09 4.18
N THR A 299 -1.81 3.51 3.87
CA THR A 299 -2.76 3.05 4.90
C THR A 299 -2.17 1.94 5.77
N LEU A 300 -1.48 0.96 5.16
CA LEU A 300 -0.81 -0.11 5.90
C LEU A 300 0.31 0.41 6.80
N PHE A 301 1.03 1.46 6.39
CA PHE A 301 2.01 2.13 7.24
C PHE A 301 1.39 2.69 8.53
N PHE A 302 0.24 3.37 8.43
CA PHE A 302 -0.44 3.90 9.62
C PHE A 302 -1.12 2.81 10.44
N GLU A 303 -1.61 1.73 9.82
CA GLU A 303 -2.11 0.56 10.54
C GLU A 303 -1.00 -0.08 11.37
N ASP A 304 0.19 -0.28 10.79
CA ASP A 304 1.37 -0.83 11.47
C ASP A 304 1.87 0.08 12.60
N MET A 305 1.84 1.40 12.37
CA MET A 305 2.10 2.40 13.41
C MET A 305 1.12 2.27 14.58
N TYR A 306 -0.19 2.14 14.32
CA TYR A 306 -1.18 1.97 15.38
C TYR A 306 -1.08 0.59 16.05
N ARG A 307 -0.79 -0.48 15.31
CA ARG A 307 -0.54 -1.83 15.84
C ARG A 307 0.59 -1.80 16.86
N THR A 308 1.66 -1.06 16.56
CA THR A 308 2.85 -0.94 17.41
C THR A 308 2.64 0.04 18.56
N HIS A 309 2.09 1.23 18.32
CA HIS A 309 2.09 2.33 19.29
C HIS A 309 0.72 2.67 19.89
N GLY A 310 -0.39 2.18 19.33
CA GLY A 310 -1.74 2.49 19.78
C GLY A 310 -2.03 1.99 21.19
N ALA A 311 -1.98 2.88 22.18
CA ALA A 311 -2.31 2.58 23.57
C ALA A 311 -3.82 2.45 23.81
N ARG A 312 -4.22 1.99 25.00
CA ARG A 312 -5.66 1.95 25.36
C ARG A 312 -6.26 3.35 25.26
N GLY A 313 -7.46 3.45 24.68
CA GLY A 313 -8.15 4.74 24.51
C GLY A 313 -7.60 5.64 23.41
N SER A 314 -6.46 5.28 22.79
CA SER A 314 -5.95 5.98 21.61
C SER A 314 -6.76 5.61 20.37
N GLU A 315 -6.84 6.56 19.44
CA GLU A 315 -7.55 6.41 18.17
C GLU A 315 -6.73 7.12 17.09
N LEU A 316 -6.46 6.44 15.97
CA LEU A 316 -5.77 7.04 14.83
C LEU A 316 -6.75 7.13 13.65
N ILE A 317 -7.00 8.35 13.19
CA ILE A 317 -7.83 8.62 12.02
C ILE A 317 -6.95 9.13 10.88
N VAL A 318 -6.85 8.36 9.80
CA VAL A 318 -6.07 8.73 8.62
C VAL A 318 -6.99 9.24 7.53
N VAL A 319 -6.74 10.46 7.05
CA VAL A 319 -7.53 11.08 5.98
C VAL A 319 -6.65 11.50 4.80
N PRO A 320 -7.13 11.32 3.55
CA PRO A 320 -6.53 12.01 2.42
C PRO A 320 -6.71 13.51 2.59
N PHE A 321 -5.68 14.30 2.32
CA PHE A 321 -5.73 15.74 2.52
C PHE A 321 -4.66 16.45 1.71
N ASN A 322 -5.07 17.52 1.02
CA ASN A 322 -4.15 18.44 0.37
C ASN A 322 -4.16 19.78 1.10
N GLN A 323 -3.10 20.08 1.85
CA GLN A 323 -2.94 21.38 2.52
C GLN A 323 -2.86 22.55 1.53
N GLY A 324 -2.60 22.33 0.24
CA GLY A 324 -2.66 23.35 -0.81
C GLY A 324 -4.08 23.77 -1.20
N SER A 325 -5.07 22.91 -0.97
CA SER A 325 -6.49 23.15 -1.26
C SER A 325 -7.17 23.87 -0.10
N THR A 326 -7.75 25.04 -0.37
CA THR A 326 -8.58 25.75 0.62
C THR A 326 -9.88 25.01 0.92
N GLY A 327 -10.41 24.27 -0.06
CA GLY A 327 -11.59 23.44 0.12
C GLY A 327 -11.32 22.28 1.08
N ASP A 328 -10.14 21.67 1.02
CA ASP A 328 -9.76 20.57 1.90
C ASP A 328 -9.61 21.05 3.35
N ILE A 329 -8.99 22.21 3.58
CA ILE A 329 -8.83 22.77 4.93
C ILE A 329 -10.18 22.95 5.61
N LYS A 330 -11.15 23.54 4.90
CA LYS A 330 -12.49 23.75 5.42
C LYS A 330 -13.18 22.41 5.71
N GLN A 331 -13.18 21.49 4.75
CA GLN A 331 -13.82 20.19 4.91
C GLN A 331 -13.18 19.34 6.02
N LEU A 332 -11.86 19.40 6.19
CA LEU A 332 -11.15 18.72 7.27
C LEU A 332 -11.58 19.26 8.63
N VAL A 333 -11.56 20.58 8.81
CA VAL A 333 -11.96 21.20 10.08
C VAL A 333 -13.44 20.96 10.36
N ASP A 334 -14.31 21.10 9.37
CA ASP A 334 -15.73 20.79 9.51
C ASP A 334 -15.91 19.32 9.91
N TYR A 335 -15.19 18.37 9.30
CA TYR A 335 -15.25 16.95 9.69
C TYR A 335 -14.81 16.70 11.14
N ILE A 336 -13.74 17.35 11.62
CA ILE A 336 -13.25 17.19 12.99
C ILE A 336 -14.29 17.65 14.00
N TYR A 337 -14.92 18.82 13.77
CA TYR A 337 -15.79 19.47 14.75
C TYR A 337 -17.28 19.13 14.60
N SER A 338 -17.72 18.58 13.46
CA SER A 338 -19.14 18.26 13.22
C SER A 338 -19.60 17.03 14.00
N ASN A 339 -20.91 16.94 14.27
CA ASN A 339 -21.46 15.92 15.16
C ASN A 339 -21.47 14.52 14.50
N PRO A 340 -21.03 13.45 15.20
CA PRO A 340 -21.05 12.07 14.68
C PRO A 340 -22.45 11.57 14.29
N GLY A 341 -23.49 11.99 15.01
CA GLY A 341 -24.84 11.48 14.84
C GLY A 341 -25.64 12.14 13.71
N VAL A 342 -25.24 13.33 13.25
CA VAL A 342 -25.98 14.12 12.25
C VAL A 342 -25.18 14.26 10.95
N ASP A 343 -23.93 14.69 11.07
CA ASP A 343 -23.10 15.09 9.93
C ASP A 343 -21.99 14.08 9.61
N LYS A 344 -21.97 12.94 10.32
CA LYS A 344 -20.89 11.93 10.26
C LYS A 344 -19.50 12.52 10.51
N GLY A 345 -19.42 13.58 11.32
CA GLY A 345 -18.15 14.14 11.80
C GLY A 345 -17.59 13.41 13.03
N LEU A 346 -16.50 13.92 13.59
CA LEU A 346 -15.86 13.30 14.77
C LEU A 346 -16.38 13.85 16.09
N GLY A 347 -16.91 15.07 16.12
CA GLY A 347 -17.30 15.78 17.34
C GLY A 347 -16.12 16.00 18.29
N TRP A 348 -14.90 16.11 17.75
CA TRP A 348 -13.69 16.33 18.54
C TRP A 348 -13.46 17.83 18.76
N ASP A 349 -12.73 18.15 19.82
CA ASP A 349 -12.16 19.47 20.07
C ASP A 349 -10.63 19.35 20.16
N LEU A 350 -9.91 20.05 19.28
CA LEU A 350 -8.45 19.86 19.15
C LEU A 350 -7.69 20.47 20.34
N ASP A 351 -6.86 19.67 21.00
CA ASP A 351 -5.89 20.13 22.01
C ASP A 351 -4.54 20.49 21.39
N TYR A 352 -4.10 19.73 20.37
CA TYR A 352 -2.80 19.91 19.74
C TYR A 352 -2.90 20.03 18.22
N VAL A 353 -2.11 20.92 17.61
CA VAL A 353 -2.03 21.08 16.16
C VAL A 353 -0.57 21.14 15.72
N PHE A 354 -0.19 20.22 14.83
CA PHE A 354 1.13 20.12 14.22
C PHE A 354 0.99 20.30 12.70
N PRO A 355 1.01 21.56 12.19
CA PRO A 355 0.86 21.86 10.78
C PRO A 355 2.18 21.59 10.01
N PHE A 356 2.67 20.34 10.04
CA PHE A 356 3.98 19.98 9.51
C PHE A 356 4.00 19.57 8.02
N ALA A 357 2.90 19.73 7.28
CA ALA A 357 2.92 19.49 5.84
C ALA A 357 3.94 20.41 5.16
N ALA A 358 4.84 19.79 4.39
CA ALA A 358 5.90 20.48 3.68
C ALA A 358 6.15 19.82 2.33
N ILE A 359 6.65 20.61 1.39
CA ILE A 359 7.01 20.21 0.03
C ILE A 359 8.45 20.67 -0.20
N SER A 360 9.28 19.82 -0.81
CA SER A 360 10.66 20.16 -1.15
C SER A 360 10.70 21.19 -2.28
N ASP A 361 11.48 22.25 -2.10
CA ASP A 361 11.76 23.28 -3.11
C ASP A 361 13.27 23.52 -3.16
N ILE A 362 14.01 22.62 -3.81
CA ILE A 362 15.49 22.63 -3.85
C ILE A 362 15.95 23.40 -5.09
N GLY A 363 16.87 24.36 -4.90
CA GLY A 363 17.52 25.08 -6.01
C GLY A 363 16.76 26.30 -6.54
N SER A 364 15.65 26.67 -5.89
CA SER A 364 14.89 27.87 -6.21
C SER A 364 15.54 29.12 -5.62
N LEU A 365 16.20 29.88 -6.46
CA LEU A 365 16.80 31.19 -6.20
C LEU A 365 15.81 32.31 -6.53
N ALA A 366 16.09 33.53 -6.07
CA ALA A 366 15.26 34.71 -6.37
C ALA A 366 15.05 34.95 -7.88
N THR A 367 15.96 34.46 -8.73
CA THR A 367 15.94 34.63 -10.18
C THR A 367 15.09 33.61 -10.94
N ASN A 368 14.69 32.50 -10.31
CA ASN A 368 13.96 31.40 -10.96
C ASN A 368 12.74 30.95 -10.13
N LEU A 369 12.15 31.84 -9.35
CA LEU A 369 10.89 31.57 -8.66
C LEU A 369 9.78 31.38 -9.69
N GLY A 370 9.02 30.29 -9.56
CA GLY A 370 7.91 29.96 -10.43
C GLY A 370 6.76 29.29 -9.70
N SER A 371 5.88 28.67 -10.49
CA SER A 371 4.64 28.01 -10.06
C SER A 371 4.81 27.11 -8.82
N HIS A 372 5.83 26.22 -8.83
CA HIS A 372 6.16 25.34 -7.71
C HIS A 372 6.41 26.09 -6.40
N SER A 373 7.27 27.11 -6.45
CA SER A 373 7.68 27.87 -5.27
C SER A 373 6.53 28.66 -4.65
N GLU A 374 5.62 29.19 -5.48
CA GLU A 374 4.40 29.85 -5.00
C GLU A 374 3.45 28.85 -4.33
N PHE A 375 3.29 27.67 -4.93
CA PHE A 375 2.50 26.59 -4.35
C PHE A 375 3.05 26.13 -3.00
N VAL A 376 4.37 25.93 -2.91
CA VAL A 376 5.08 25.60 -1.66
C VAL A 376 4.82 26.67 -0.60
N GLN A 377 4.92 27.97 -0.93
CA GLN A 377 4.63 29.06 0.00
C GLN A 377 3.17 29.06 0.47
N ARG A 378 2.22 28.76 -0.43
CA ARG A 378 0.81 28.61 -0.09
C ARG A 378 0.62 27.51 0.95
N VAL A 379 1.25 26.35 0.77
CA VAL A 379 1.17 25.22 1.70
C VAL A 379 1.80 25.55 3.06
N LEU A 380 3.02 26.10 3.06
CA LEU A 380 3.83 26.31 4.27
C LEU A 380 3.36 27.50 5.12
N PHE A 381 2.72 28.51 4.53
CA PHE A 381 2.37 29.74 5.23
C PHE A 381 0.88 30.08 5.11
N THR A 382 0.42 30.44 3.91
CA THR A 382 -0.94 30.98 3.73
C THR A 382 -2.00 30.00 4.23
N ASN A 383 -1.84 28.72 3.92
CA ASN A 383 -2.80 27.69 4.29
C ASN A 383 -2.62 27.18 5.71
N VAL A 384 -1.44 27.32 6.33
CA VAL A 384 -1.29 27.13 7.78
C VAL A 384 -2.13 28.17 8.52
N VAL A 385 -2.03 29.45 8.14
CA VAL A 385 -2.85 30.52 8.73
C VAL A 385 -4.35 30.27 8.53
N ARG A 386 -4.77 29.83 7.32
CA ARG A 386 -6.17 29.47 7.06
C ARG A 386 -6.65 28.28 7.87
N LEU A 387 -5.79 27.26 8.08
CA LEU A 387 -6.11 26.10 8.92
C LEU A 387 -6.35 26.54 10.36
N LEU A 388 -5.44 27.35 10.93
CA LEU A 388 -5.59 27.87 12.29
C LEU A 388 -6.82 28.79 12.42
N GLY A 389 -7.06 29.65 11.44
CA GLY A 389 -8.26 30.48 11.40
C GLY A 389 -9.54 29.66 11.35
N SER A 390 -9.58 28.59 10.56
CA SER A 390 -10.74 27.69 10.47
C SER A 390 -11.00 26.96 11.79
N ILE A 391 -9.95 26.50 12.48
CA ILE A 391 -10.06 25.87 13.81
C ILE A 391 -10.61 26.87 14.83
N LYS A 392 -10.09 28.10 14.82
CA LYS A 392 -10.55 29.19 15.69
C LYS A 392 -12.03 29.51 15.45
N ASP A 393 -12.44 29.67 14.19
CA ASP A 393 -13.84 29.91 13.81
C ASP A 393 -14.77 28.74 14.22
N ALA A 394 -14.28 27.49 14.16
CA ALA A 394 -15.03 26.33 14.61
C ALA A 394 -15.23 26.31 16.14
N LYS A 395 -14.17 26.59 16.91
CA LYS A 395 -14.25 26.70 18.37
C LYS A 395 -15.17 27.85 18.81
N GLU A 396 -15.05 29.02 18.20
CA GLU A 396 -15.93 30.17 18.47
C GLU A 396 -17.40 29.84 18.17
N ARG A 397 -17.67 29.18 17.04
CA ARG A 397 -19.02 28.75 16.66
C ARG A 397 -19.65 27.77 17.65
N LEU A 398 -18.85 26.89 18.27
CA LEU A 398 -19.30 25.88 19.23
C LEU A 398 -19.26 26.37 20.69
N GLY A 399 -18.73 27.57 20.95
CA GLY A 399 -18.63 28.15 22.30
C GLY A 399 -17.49 27.57 23.15
N TYR A 400 -16.43 27.02 22.53
CA TYR A 400 -15.25 26.52 23.24
C TYR A 400 -14.29 27.66 23.59
N GLU A 401 -14.59 28.40 24.66
CA GLU A 401 -13.79 29.56 25.09
C GLU A 401 -12.61 29.21 26.01
N THR A 402 -12.70 28.11 26.76
CA THR A 402 -11.74 27.75 27.82
C THR A 402 -10.84 26.57 27.48
N GLN A 403 -10.86 26.08 26.24
CA GLN A 403 -10.07 24.94 25.76
C GLN A 403 -9.23 25.36 24.54
N PRO A 404 -8.12 26.08 24.73
CA PRO A 404 -7.24 26.50 23.65
C PRO A 404 -6.45 25.32 23.05
N SER A 405 -6.30 25.30 21.72
CA SER A 405 -5.38 24.38 21.05
C SER A 405 -3.93 24.90 21.15
N LEU A 406 -3.01 24.07 21.61
CA LEU A 406 -1.58 24.33 21.50
C LEU A 406 -1.10 24.01 20.08
N VAL A 407 -0.63 25.03 19.37
CA VAL A 407 -0.09 24.90 18.00
C VAL A 407 1.43 24.90 18.06
N VAL A 408 2.06 23.81 17.62
CA VAL A 408 3.52 23.74 17.49
C VAL A 408 3.88 24.23 16.10
N LEU A 409 4.39 25.46 16.00
CA LEU A 409 4.80 26.04 14.73
C LEU A 409 6.25 25.63 14.38
N PRO A 410 6.45 24.99 13.23
CA PRO A 410 7.76 24.56 12.74
C PRO A 410 8.52 25.71 12.06
N LEU A 411 9.32 26.44 12.83
CA LEU A 411 10.08 27.58 12.34
C LEU A 411 11.48 27.15 11.85
N SER A 412 12.06 27.92 10.92
CA SER A 412 13.45 27.78 10.51
C SER A 412 14.36 28.80 11.22
N PRO A 413 15.52 28.40 11.76
CA PRO A 413 16.56 29.32 12.21
C PRO A 413 17.38 29.90 11.04
N ASN A 414 17.28 29.29 9.85
CA ASN A 414 17.99 29.70 8.64
C ASN A 414 17.04 30.48 7.71
N HIS A 415 17.29 31.78 7.58
CA HIS A 415 16.55 32.67 6.68
C HIS A 415 17.45 33.10 5.52
N GLY A 416 17.69 32.20 4.56
CA GLY A 416 18.46 32.47 3.34
C GLY A 416 19.97 32.23 3.42
N ASN A 417 20.45 31.48 4.42
CA ASN A 417 21.89 31.25 4.64
C ASN A 417 22.53 30.21 3.70
N PHE A 418 21.80 29.21 3.17
CA PHE A 418 22.33 28.27 2.17
C PHE A 418 21.90 28.63 0.74
N GLY A 419 20.92 29.54 0.57
CA GLY A 419 20.34 29.89 -0.73
C GLY A 419 19.34 28.83 -1.21
N GLY A 420 18.08 29.24 -1.40
CA GLY A 420 16.98 28.33 -1.69
C GLY A 420 16.23 27.81 -0.45
N ASP A 421 16.74 28.10 0.75
CA ASP A 421 16.07 27.71 2.00
C ASP A 421 14.95 28.69 2.34
N ARG A 422 13.73 28.19 2.34
CA ARG A 422 12.54 28.95 2.75
C ARG A 422 12.18 28.65 4.21
N LEU A 423 11.04 29.19 4.62
CA LEU A 423 10.51 29.39 5.98
C LEU A 423 10.58 28.24 7.01
N TYR A 424 11.03 27.03 6.64
CA TYR A 424 10.71 25.81 7.36
C TYR A 424 11.92 24.85 7.46
N VAL A 425 12.63 24.84 8.60
CA VAL A 425 13.59 23.79 8.99
C VAL A 425 13.74 23.78 10.52
N ILE A 426 13.12 22.82 11.22
CA ILE A 426 13.40 22.59 12.64
C ILE A 426 14.76 21.88 12.75
N GLY A 427 15.80 22.60 13.14
CA GLY A 427 17.16 22.06 13.35
C GLY A 427 17.70 21.19 12.20
N TRP A 428 18.88 20.62 12.37
CA TRP A 428 19.38 19.65 11.38
C TRP A 428 18.85 18.25 11.69
N THR A 429 17.74 17.85 11.07
CA THR A 429 17.12 16.53 11.29
C THR A 429 17.39 15.54 10.13
N ARG A 430 18.22 14.54 10.40
CA ARG A 430 18.69 13.50 9.47
C ARG A 430 17.56 12.54 9.06
N GLY A 431 17.71 11.94 7.89
CA GLY A 431 16.82 10.87 7.40
C GLY A 431 15.46 11.33 6.85
N THR A 432 15.06 12.58 7.10
CA THR A 432 13.86 13.15 6.46
C THR A 432 14.06 13.31 4.95
N GLY A 433 12.99 13.16 4.16
CA GLY A 433 13.06 13.33 2.70
C GLY A 433 13.60 14.70 2.25
N LEU A 434 13.52 15.72 3.11
CA LEU A 434 14.08 17.06 2.88
C LEU A 434 15.60 17.13 3.11
N MET A 435 16.13 16.37 4.07
CA MET A 435 17.53 16.49 4.53
C MET A 435 18.39 15.26 4.24
N SER A 436 17.83 14.20 3.64
CA SER A 436 18.54 12.96 3.32
C SER A 436 19.78 13.19 2.46
N GLY A 437 19.73 14.14 1.51
CA GLY A 437 20.87 14.57 0.70
C GLY A 437 22.01 15.23 1.48
N ASN A 438 21.77 15.59 2.75
CA ASN A 438 22.73 16.20 3.65
C ASN A 438 23.22 15.23 4.75
N ASN A 439 22.71 13.99 4.79
CA ASN A 439 23.14 12.99 5.78
C ASN A 439 24.65 12.71 5.74
N LEU A 440 25.24 12.70 4.54
CA LEU A 440 26.68 12.43 4.35
C LEU A 440 27.58 13.46 5.03
N VAL A 441 27.19 14.73 5.07
CA VAL A 441 28.00 15.78 5.70
C VAL A 441 27.73 15.91 7.20
N ALA A 442 26.67 15.30 7.73
CA ALA A 442 26.24 15.46 9.11
C ALA A 442 27.34 15.09 10.11
N GLN A 443 28.07 13.99 9.85
CA GLN A 443 29.17 13.56 10.72
C GLN A 443 30.31 14.59 10.80
N ASP A 444 30.69 15.19 9.67
CA ASP A 444 31.75 16.20 9.63
C ASP A 444 31.31 17.49 10.31
N ILE A 445 30.02 17.83 10.21
CA ILE A 445 29.43 19.01 10.85
C ILE A 445 29.39 18.85 12.38
N GLU A 446 29.03 17.67 12.90
CA GLU A 446 29.02 17.43 14.35
C GLU A 446 30.40 17.58 15.00
N ARG A 447 31.50 17.38 14.25
CA ARG A 447 32.86 17.62 14.76
C ARG A 447 33.15 19.09 15.10
N LEU A 448 32.30 20.01 14.67
CA LEU A 448 32.37 21.44 15.00
C LEU A 448 31.73 21.77 16.35
N GLY A 449 31.22 20.78 17.08
CA GLY A 449 30.58 20.98 18.39
C GLY A 449 29.08 21.30 18.33
N VAL A 450 28.45 21.13 17.16
CA VAL A 450 27.00 21.23 16.98
C VAL A 450 26.34 19.86 16.97
N ARG A 451 25.02 19.81 17.21
CA ARG A 451 24.25 18.57 17.27
C ARG A 451 23.28 18.43 16.10
N THR A 452 23.36 17.31 15.38
CA THR A 452 22.31 16.90 14.44
C THR A 452 21.37 15.87 15.11
N PHE A 453 20.13 15.82 14.65
CA PHE A 453 19.08 15.00 15.26
C PHE A 453 18.60 13.90 14.31
N SER A 454 18.24 12.74 14.83
CA SER A 454 17.36 11.79 14.14
C SER A 454 15.91 12.25 14.23
N THR A 455 15.01 11.66 13.43
CA THR A 455 13.58 11.99 13.49
C THR A 455 12.99 11.72 14.88
N ARG A 456 13.43 10.64 15.52
CA ARG A 456 13.03 10.27 16.89
C ARG A 456 13.54 11.26 17.93
N GLU A 457 14.81 11.69 17.84
CA GLU A 457 15.38 12.69 18.75
C GLU A 457 14.63 14.03 18.67
N MET A 458 14.28 14.45 17.45
CA MET A 458 13.52 15.67 17.22
C MET A 458 12.06 15.51 17.70
N ALA A 459 11.42 14.38 17.43
CA ALA A 459 10.06 14.12 17.91
C ALA A 459 9.99 14.06 19.44
N PHE A 460 10.97 13.42 20.10
CA PHE A 460 11.10 13.42 21.56
C PHE A 460 11.19 14.86 22.11
N SER A 461 12.03 15.68 21.48
CA SER A 461 12.18 17.10 21.86
C SER A 461 10.87 17.88 21.70
N ILE A 462 10.14 17.65 20.60
CA ILE A 462 8.85 18.29 20.34
C ILE A 462 7.76 17.81 21.31
N LEU A 463 7.71 16.51 21.63
CA LEU A 463 6.78 15.96 22.63
C LEU A 463 7.06 16.53 24.03
N GLY A 464 8.32 16.89 24.32
CA GLY A 464 8.71 17.65 25.50
C GLY A 464 7.97 18.98 25.66
N LEU A 465 7.63 19.66 24.55
CA LEU A 465 6.89 20.91 24.55
C LEU A 465 5.45 20.75 25.08
N LEU A 466 4.91 19.53 25.06
CA LEU A 466 3.55 19.22 25.52
C LEU A 466 3.48 18.99 27.03
N TYR A 467 4.62 19.02 27.72
CA TYR A 467 4.67 18.92 29.18
C TYR A 467 3.83 20.03 29.82
N PHE A 468 3.02 19.66 30.82
CA PHE A 468 1.99 20.54 31.39
C PHE A 468 2.53 21.92 31.80
N GLY A 469 3.73 21.97 32.40
CA GLY A 469 4.33 23.25 32.83
C GLY A 469 4.62 24.20 31.67
N ILE A 470 5.04 23.68 30.52
CA ILE A 470 5.30 24.48 29.31
C ILE A 470 3.98 24.88 28.65
N ARG A 471 3.05 23.94 28.55
CA ARG A 471 1.72 24.16 27.97
C ARG A 471 0.97 25.28 28.68
N ASP A 472 0.98 25.30 30.00
CA ASP A 472 0.27 26.31 30.79
C ASP A 472 0.86 27.72 30.56
N ILE A 473 2.18 27.82 30.34
CA ILE A 473 2.85 29.07 29.98
C ILE A 473 2.49 29.48 28.54
N ALA A 474 2.43 28.51 27.61
CA ALA A 474 2.05 28.76 26.22
C ALA A 474 0.62 29.31 26.07
N TYR A 475 -0.29 28.98 27.00
CA TYR A 475 -1.63 29.56 27.05
C TYR A 475 -1.64 31.03 27.49
N CYS A 476 -0.61 31.48 28.21
CA CYS A 476 -0.51 32.86 28.68
C CYS A 476 0.26 33.76 27.71
N GLN A 477 1.31 33.22 27.06
CA GLN A 477 2.16 33.97 26.15
C GLN A 477 2.81 33.05 25.10
N PRO A 478 3.12 33.56 23.90
CA PRO A 478 3.91 32.81 22.92
C PRO A 478 5.29 32.46 23.47
N ILE A 479 5.73 31.23 23.21
CA ILE A 479 7.05 30.73 23.58
C ILE A 479 7.81 30.31 22.32
N LEU A 480 9.12 30.55 22.29
CA LEU A 480 9.99 30.14 21.19
C LEU A 480 10.97 29.09 21.72
N ALA A 481 10.82 27.85 21.25
CA ALA A 481 11.76 26.76 21.53
C ALA A 481 12.82 26.72 20.42
N ASP A 482 14.08 26.92 20.78
CA ASP A 482 15.22 26.75 19.90
C ASP A 482 15.69 25.29 19.98
N LEU A 483 15.29 24.50 18.98
CA LEU A 483 15.67 23.09 18.81
C LEU A 483 16.76 22.91 17.74
N ASN A 484 17.61 23.92 17.55
CA ASN A 484 18.55 23.93 16.42
C ASN A 484 19.83 23.10 16.66
N GLY A 485 20.19 22.79 17.91
CA GLY A 485 21.39 22.01 18.22
C GLY A 485 22.69 22.82 18.11
N GLY A 486 22.65 24.10 18.49
CA GLY A 486 23.83 24.96 18.54
C GLY A 486 24.32 25.52 17.19
N PHE A 487 23.63 25.24 16.08
CA PHE A 487 24.01 25.75 14.74
C PHE A 487 24.01 27.28 14.63
N GLY A 488 23.34 28.00 15.54
CA GLY A 488 23.41 29.46 15.61
C GLY A 488 24.81 30.00 15.96
N ALA A 489 25.71 29.15 16.44
CA ALA A 489 27.11 29.50 16.72
C ALA A 489 28.02 29.42 15.48
N ILE A 490 27.56 28.80 14.38
CA ILE A 490 28.36 28.64 13.15
C ILE A 490 28.13 29.84 12.23
N GLU A 491 29.19 30.59 11.96
CA GLU A 491 29.20 31.60 10.90
C GLU A 491 29.28 30.93 9.51
N ASP A 492 28.44 31.35 8.56
CA ASP A 492 28.41 30.87 7.17
C ASP A 492 28.34 29.32 7.03
N ILE A 493 27.27 28.74 7.59
CA ILE A 493 27.00 27.30 7.53
C ILE A 493 26.96 26.75 6.09
N GLY A 494 26.51 27.54 5.11
CA GLY A 494 26.43 27.13 3.71
C GLY A 494 27.81 26.79 3.13
N ASN A 495 28.81 27.61 3.42
CA ASN A 495 30.19 27.37 3.01
C ASN A 495 30.81 26.18 3.76
N VAL A 496 30.55 26.04 5.06
CA VAL A 496 31.00 24.89 5.87
C VAL A 496 30.49 23.57 5.27
N VAL A 497 29.21 23.51 4.96
CA VAL A 497 28.56 22.33 4.36
C VAL A 497 29.10 22.04 2.96
N SER A 498 29.33 23.07 2.17
CA SER A 498 29.93 22.94 0.83
C SER A 498 31.36 22.37 0.91
N LYS A 499 32.17 22.84 1.86
CA LYS A 499 33.53 22.33 2.10
C LYS A 499 33.52 20.88 2.57
N ALA A 500 32.64 20.51 3.50
CA ALA A 500 32.48 19.13 3.95
C ALA A 500 32.11 18.22 2.77
N ARG A 501 31.14 18.63 1.94
CA ARG A 501 30.73 17.89 0.75
C ARG A 501 31.87 17.68 -0.24
N MET A 502 32.63 18.74 -0.54
CA MET A 502 33.81 18.65 -1.41
C MET A 502 34.88 17.72 -0.86
N SER A 503 35.14 17.76 0.45
CA SER A 503 36.10 16.87 1.12
C SER A 503 35.71 15.40 0.98
N ILE A 504 34.45 15.10 1.27
CA ILE A 504 33.87 13.75 1.16
C ILE A 504 33.94 13.24 -0.28
N GLN A 505 33.51 14.05 -1.24
CA GLN A 505 33.51 13.69 -2.67
C GLN A 505 34.94 13.49 -3.20
N ARG A 506 35.90 14.32 -2.77
CA ARG A 506 37.31 14.15 -3.11
C ARG A 506 37.86 12.84 -2.57
N LYS A 507 37.61 12.53 -1.29
CA LYS A 507 38.06 11.27 -0.66
C LYS A 507 37.48 10.06 -1.39
N SER A 508 36.18 10.06 -1.71
CA SER A 508 35.53 9.01 -2.50
C SER A 508 36.16 8.84 -3.87
N SER A 509 36.34 9.94 -4.60
CA SER A 509 36.90 9.91 -5.96
C SER A 509 38.33 9.37 -5.95
N THR A 510 39.15 9.79 -4.97
CA THR A 510 40.51 9.26 -4.80
C THR A 510 40.50 7.76 -4.50
N LEU A 511 39.64 7.28 -3.60
CA LEU A 511 39.54 5.86 -3.28
C LEU A 511 39.07 5.01 -4.46
N GLN A 512 38.12 5.49 -5.26
CA GLN A 512 37.67 4.82 -6.49
C GLN A 512 38.79 4.73 -7.53
N VAL A 513 39.57 5.80 -7.70
CA VAL A 513 40.74 5.78 -8.60
C VAL A 513 41.78 4.78 -8.11
N ILE A 514 42.09 4.76 -6.80
CA ILE A 514 43.03 3.80 -6.21
C ILE A 514 42.53 2.37 -6.42
N ALA A 515 41.27 2.06 -6.08
CA ALA A 515 40.70 0.73 -6.25
C ALA A 515 40.75 0.26 -7.71
N ARG A 516 40.39 1.14 -8.65
CA ARG A 516 40.45 0.85 -10.09
C ARG A 516 41.89 0.62 -10.56
N GLU A 517 42.84 1.47 -10.19
CA GLU A 517 44.25 1.28 -10.56
C GLU A 517 44.82 -0.01 -9.95
N THR A 518 44.58 -0.26 -8.66
CA THR A 518 45.02 -1.51 -8.01
C THR A 518 44.41 -2.74 -8.69
N SER A 519 43.15 -2.68 -9.13
CA SER A 519 42.52 -3.77 -9.89
C SER A 519 43.16 -3.99 -11.27
N LEU A 520 43.55 -2.91 -11.96
CA LEU A 520 44.20 -2.95 -13.27
C LEU A 520 45.66 -3.41 -13.17
N GLU A 521 46.41 -2.92 -12.17
CA GLU A 521 47.76 -3.37 -11.84
C GLU A 521 47.77 -4.85 -11.50
N TYR A 522 46.84 -5.31 -10.66
CA TYR A 522 46.66 -6.73 -10.35
C TYR A 522 46.36 -7.55 -11.63
N ALA A 523 45.45 -7.08 -12.47
CA ALA A 523 45.13 -7.73 -13.74
C ALA A 523 46.32 -7.75 -14.74
N ALA A 524 47.22 -6.77 -14.67
CA ALA A 524 48.43 -6.71 -15.50
C ALA A 524 49.57 -7.61 -14.97
N MET A 525 49.67 -7.80 -13.65
CA MET A 525 50.66 -8.66 -13.01
C MET A 525 50.35 -10.16 -13.14
N VAL A 526 49.08 -10.54 -13.34
CA VAL A 526 48.66 -11.94 -13.54
C VAL A 526 48.69 -12.30 -15.03
N PRO A 527 49.42 -13.36 -15.46
CA PRO A 527 49.46 -13.78 -16.87
C PRO A 527 48.05 -14.10 -17.41
N ARG A 528 47.75 -13.64 -18.63
CA ARG A 528 46.50 -13.97 -19.38
C ARG A 528 46.40 -15.48 -19.58
N GLY A 529 45.77 -16.17 -18.64
CA GLY A 529 45.69 -17.63 -18.55
C GLY A 529 45.63 -18.17 -17.11
N HIS A 530 46.06 -17.39 -16.12
CA HIS A 530 45.98 -17.73 -14.68
C HIS A 530 44.99 -16.85 -13.91
N SER A 531 44.27 -15.95 -14.58
CA SER A 531 43.33 -15.01 -13.96
C SER A 531 41.94 -15.60 -13.73
N LYS A 532 41.80 -16.70 -12.97
CA LYS A 532 40.52 -17.16 -12.37
C LYS A 532 40.72 -18.07 -11.14
N THR A 533 41.73 -17.85 -10.29
CA THR A 533 41.84 -18.60 -9.01
C THR A 533 41.23 -17.87 -7.80
N GLY A 534 40.77 -16.62 -7.98
CA GLY A 534 40.11 -15.84 -6.92
C GLY A 534 38.80 -15.15 -7.33
N ALA A 535 38.33 -15.33 -8.58
CA ALA A 535 36.95 -14.98 -8.90
C ALA A 535 36.08 -16.04 -8.23
N THR A 536 35.44 -15.68 -7.11
CA THR A 536 34.30 -16.45 -6.62
C THR A 536 33.38 -16.64 -7.81
N THR A 537 33.21 -17.87 -8.26
CA THR A 537 32.17 -18.21 -9.22
C THR A 537 30.89 -17.66 -8.63
N ASP A 538 30.29 -16.68 -9.33
CA ASP A 538 29.02 -16.09 -8.95
C ASP A 538 27.96 -17.19 -9.09
N GLU A 539 27.82 -18.02 -8.06
CA GLU A 539 26.88 -19.12 -7.99
C GLU A 539 25.48 -18.52 -7.90
N ARG A 540 24.89 -18.28 -9.07
CA ARG A 540 23.50 -17.82 -9.15
C ARG A 540 22.59 -18.94 -8.64
N PRO A 541 21.74 -18.67 -7.64
CA PRO A 541 20.83 -19.69 -7.11
C PRO A 541 19.86 -20.13 -8.20
N LEU A 542 19.79 -21.45 -8.43
CA LEU A 542 18.75 -22.06 -9.25
C LEU A 542 17.54 -22.40 -8.36
N ALA A 543 16.35 -22.27 -8.92
CA ALA A 543 15.11 -22.64 -8.26
C ALA A 543 15.06 -24.14 -8.04
N LYS A 544 14.70 -24.55 -6.84
CA LYS A 544 14.56 -25.97 -6.47
C LYS A 544 13.17 -26.19 -5.91
N HIS A 545 12.21 -26.43 -6.79
CA HIS A 545 10.86 -26.83 -6.41
C HIS A 545 10.93 -28.10 -5.56
N LYS A 546 10.34 -28.03 -4.36
CA LYS A 546 10.28 -29.13 -3.41
C LYS A 546 8.84 -29.33 -3.02
N HIS A 547 8.32 -30.53 -3.24
CA HIS A 547 7.05 -30.93 -2.64
C HIS A 547 7.28 -31.21 -1.16
N TYR A 548 6.62 -30.44 -0.30
CA TYR A 548 6.74 -30.55 1.14
C TYR A 548 5.76 -31.58 1.68
N PHE A 549 6.25 -32.79 1.96
CA PHE A 549 5.50 -33.76 2.77
C PHE A 549 5.62 -33.42 4.26
N PRO A 550 4.57 -33.61 5.07
CA PRO A 550 4.67 -33.50 6.51
C PRO A 550 5.75 -34.42 7.06
N ALA A 551 6.73 -33.87 7.79
CA ALA A 551 7.81 -34.66 8.36
C ALA A 551 7.28 -35.56 9.49
N PRO A 552 7.50 -36.89 9.44
CA PRO A 552 7.07 -37.78 10.51
C PRO A 552 7.89 -37.50 11.79
N ARG A 553 7.22 -37.45 12.94
CA ARG A 553 7.89 -37.36 14.24
C ARG A 553 8.53 -38.69 14.62
N HIS A 554 9.64 -38.64 15.36
CA HIS A 554 10.27 -39.87 15.86
C HIS A 554 9.40 -40.53 16.93
N TYR A 555 9.33 -41.86 16.95
CA TYR A 555 8.46 -42.62 17.86
C TYR A 555 8.65 -42.27 19.34
N ASN A 556 9.90 -41.98 19.75
CA ASN A 556 10.21 -41.57 21.13
C ASN A 556 9.52 -40.26 21.53
N GLN A 557 9.32 -39.32 20.59
CA GLN A 557 8.63 -38.05 20.85
C GLN A 557 7.12 -38.24 21.09
N LEU A 558 6.56 -39.38 20.68
CA LEU A 558 5.14 -39.71 20.80
C LEU A 558 4.83 -40.57 22.03
N GLN A 559 5.81 -40.80 22.92
CA GLN A 559 5.66 -41.69 24.07
C GLN A 559 4.51 -41.26 25.01
N HIS A 560 4.26 -39.94 25.13
CA HIS A 560 3.16 -39.39 25.92
C HIS A 560 1.76 -39.82 25.40
N LEU A 561 1.65 -40.19 24.12
CA LEU A 561 0.41 -40.66 23.48
C LEU A 561 0.25 -42.18 23.49
N ARG A 562 1.17 -42.95 24.13
CA ARG A 562 1.09 -44.42 24.15
C ARG A 562 -0.22 -44.97 24.71
N HIS A 563 -0.88 -44.23 25.60
CA HIS A 563 -2.18 -44.64 26.14
C HIS A 563 -3.27 -44.75 25.07
N LEU A 564 -3.12 -44.09 23.91
CA LEU A 564 -4.02 -44.20 22.76
C LEU A 564 -3.74 -45.42 21.87
N GLN A 565 -2.65 -46.15 22.12
CA GLN A 565 -2.31 -47.34 21.36
C GLN A 565 -3.43 -48.37 21.48
N ASP A 566 -3.86 -48.91 20.34
CA ASP A 566 -4.94 -49.90 20.22
C ASP A 566 -6.34 -49.43 20.70
N MET A 567 -6.49 -48.14 21.04
CA MET A 567 -7.80 -47.56 21.42
C MET A 567 -8.67 -47.19 20.22
N VAL A 568 -8.07 -46.99 19.05
CA VAL A 568 -8.74 -46.47 17.86
C VAL A 568 -8.65 -47.50 16.74
N ASN A 569 -9.80 -47.86 16.17
CA ASN A 569 -9.84 -48.66 14.95
C ASN A 569 -9.45 -47.78 13.75
N LEU A 570 -8.23 -47.97 13.24
CA LEU A 570 -7.69 -47.19 12.12
C LEU A 570 -8.49 -47.36 10.82
N ASP A 571 -9.22 -48.47 10.63
CA ASP A 571 -10.10 -48.66 9.46
C ASP A 571 -11.29 -47.69 9.43
N LYS A 572 -11.57 -47.02 10.55
CA LYS A 572 -12.66 -46.03 10.70
C LYS A 572 -12.15 -44.61 10.91
N VAL A 573 -10.84 -44.39 10.82
CA VAL A 573 -10.26 -43.05 10.92
C VAL A 573 -10.07 -42.48 9.52
N VAL A 574 -10.77 -41.39 9.24
CA VAL A 574 -10.60 -40.67 7.98
C VAL A 574 -9.38 -39.76 8.10
N VAL A 575 -8.51 -39.81 7.10
CA VAL A 575 -7.31 -38.98 7.01
C VAL A 575 -7.30 -38.22 5.68
N VAL A 576 -6.72 -37.03 5.68
CA VAL A 576 -6.41 -36.29 4.45
C VAL A 576 -4.99 -36.68 4.04
N SER A 577 -4.84 -37.38 2.92
CA SER A 577 -3.53 -37.83 2.44
C SER A 577 -2.89 -36.85 1.47
N GLY A 578 -3.67 -36.02 0.78
CA GLY A 578 -3.20 -34.97 -0.13
C GLY A 578 -4.28 -33.90 -0.38
N TYR A 579 -3.86 -32.80 -1.00
CA TYR A 579 -4.68 -31.64 -1.33
C TYR A 579 -4.19 -30.97 -2.61
N GLY A 580 -5.08 -30.28 -3.32
CA GLY A 580 -4.78 -29.54 -4.54
C GLY A 580 -5.85 -28.49 -4.79
N GLU A 581 -5.49 -27.40 -5.46
CA GLU A 581 -6.40 -26.31 -5.76
C GLU A 581 -6.03 -25.62 -7.07
N VAL A 582 -7.02 -25.04 -7.73
CA VAL A 582 -6.79 -23.99 -8.72
C VAL A 582 -7.48 -22.74 -8.21
N SER A 583 -6.71 -21.70 -7.91
CA SER A 583 -7.18 -20.52 -7.20
C SER A 583 -6.61 -19.23 -7.80
N LEU A 584 -6.99 -18.10 -7.20
CA LEU A 584 -6.60 -16.75 -7.59
C LEU A 584 -5.08 -16.49 -7.52
N TYR A 585 -4.32 -17.31 -6.81
CA TYR A 585 -2.85 -17.28 -6.77
C TYR A 585 -2.22 -18.53 -7.39
N GLY A 586 -2.89 -19.24 -8.30
CA GLY A 586 -2.36 -20.44 -8.93
C GLY A 586 -2.77 -21.69 -8.17
N ASN A 587 -1.81 -22.39 -7.57
CA ASN A 587 -2.06 -23.60 -6.80
C ASN A 587 -1.88 -23.38 -5.29
N ALA A 588 -1.97 -24.47 -4.51
CA ALA A 588 -1.95 -24.40 -3.05
C ALA A 588 -0.61 -23.89 -2.50
N GLU A 589 0.50 -24.21 -3.18
CA GLU A 589 1.84 -23.81 -2.76
C GLU A 589 2.05 -22.30 -2.97
N THR A 590 1.76 -21.79 -4.16
CA THR A 590 1.89 -20.37 -4.49
C THR A 590 0.91 -19.52 -3.67
N ARG A 591 -0.34 -19.98 -3.50
CA ARG A 591 -1.31 -19.33 -2.61
C ARG A 591 -0.82 -19.31 -1.16
N TRP A 592 -0.22 -20.39 -0.65
CA TRP A 592 0.35 -20.43 0.69
C TRP A 592 1.49 -19.43 0.88
N LYS A 593 2.36 -19.26 -0.12
CA LYS A 593 3.42 -18.25 -0.06
C LYS A 593 2.84 -16.84 0.13
N MET A 594 1.81 -16.51 -0.66
CA MET A 594 1.17 -15.21 -0.57
C MET A 594 0.38 -15.01 0.74
N GLU A 595 -0.32 -16.04 1.23
CA GLU A 595 -1.07 -15.94 2.50
C GLU A 595 -0.15 -15.83 3.72
N ALA A 596 0.88 -16.67 3.80
CA ALA A 596 1.72 -16.76 4.99
C ALA A 596 2.84 -15.70 5.04
N TYR A 597 3.39 -15.30 3.89
CA TYR A 597 4.54 -14.39 3.82
C TYR A 597 4.25 -13.07 3.11
N GLY A 598 3.19 -12.98 2.31
CA GLY A 598 2.82 -11.76 1.58
C GLY A 598 3.69 -11.44 0.35
N GLU A 599 4.61 -12.34 -0.01
CA GLU A 599 5.48 -12.24 -1.17
C GLU A 599 5.79 -13.62 -1.75
N PHE A 600 6.19 -13.68 -3.02
CA PHE A 600 6.58 -14.93 -3.67
C PHE A 600 8.08 -15.18 -3.52
N SER A 601 8.45 -16.43 -3.27
CA SER A 601 9.84 -16.88 -3.42
C SER A 601 10.22 -16.96 -4.90
N LEU A 602 11.50 -17.22 -5.19
CA LEU A 602 11.97 -17.43 -6.55
C LEU A 602 11.17 -18.57 -7.23
N GLU A 603 11.00 -19.68 -6.52
CA GLU A 603 10.22 -20.84 -6.95
C GLU A 603 8.76 -20.44 -7.19
N GLY A 604 8.14 -19.71 -6.27
CA GLY A 604 6.76 -19.26 -6.42
C GLY A 604 6.55 -18.36 -7.63
N CYS A 605 7.51 -17.47 -7.92
CA CYS A 605 7.47 -16.63 -9.13
C CYS A 605 7.62 -17.44 -10.41
N ILE A 606 8.54 -18.41 -10.45
CA ILE A 606 8.75 -19.29 -11.62
C ILE A 606 7.51 -20.16 -11.87
N GLU A 607 6.94 -20.72 -10.81
CA GLU A 607 5.72 -21.51 -10.88
C GLU A 607 4.55 -20.70 -11.40
N LEU A 608 4.33 -19.49 -10.88
CA LEU A 608 3.29 -18.59 -11.40
C LEU A 608 3.57 -18.13 -12.84
N ALA A 609 4.82 -17.79 -13.17
CA ALA A 609 5.19 -17.43 -14.53
C ALA A 609 4.90 -18.58 -15.52
N TRP A 610 5.12 -19.82 -15.10
CA TRP A 610 4.77 -21.01 -15.89
C TRP A 610 3.25 -21.20 -15.98
N ILE A 611 2.52 -21.11 -14.86
CA ILE A 611 1.05 -21.23 -14.80
C ILE A 611 0.37 -20.17 -15.68
N MET A 612 0.90 -18.95 -15.71
CA MET A 612 0.41 -17.84 -16.53
C MET A 612 0.87 -17.91 -17.99
N GLY A 613 1.68 -18.90 -18.36
CA GLY A 613 2.21 -19.06 -19.71
C GLY A 613 3.19 -17.98 -20.15
N LEU A 614 3.86 -17.30 -19.19
CA LEU A 614 4.88 -16.28 -19.46
C LEU A 614 6.22 -16.91 -19.83
N ILE A 615 6.53 -18.06 -19.22
CA ILE A 615 7.72 -18.85 -19.51
C ILE A 615 7.33 -20.27 -19.91
N LYS A 616 8.15 -20.89 -20.75
CA LYS A 616 8.01 -22.30 -21.14
C LYS A 616 9.37 -22.99 -21.04
N HIS A 617 9.37 -24.25 -20.65
CA HIS A 617 10.60 -25.04 -20.64
C HIS A 617 10.99 -25.39 -22.08
N PHE A 618 12.23 -25.10 -22.48
CA PHE A 618 12.78 -25.40 -23.79
C PHE A 618 13.94 -26.38 -23.67
N ASN A 619 13.96 -27.38 -24.56
CA ASN A 619 15.07 -28.32 -24.69
C ASN A 619 15.34 -28.52 -26.19
N GLY A 620 16.37 -27.87 -26.71
CA GLY A 620 16.71 -27.95 -28.13
C GLY A 620 17.69 -26.87 -28.57
N THR A 621 17.73 -26.61 -29.88
CA THR A 621 18.57 -25.57 -30.46
C THR A 621 17.80 -24.27 -30.58
N LEU A 622 18.30 -23.19 -29.97
CA LEU A 622 17.69 -21.87 -30.06
C LEU A 622 17.77 -21.33 -31.48
N LYS A 623 16.64 -20.80 -31.98
CA LYS A 623 16.57 -20.18 -33.32
C LYS A 623 17.40 -18.90 -33.42
N THR A 624 17.56 -18.19 -32.30
CA THR A 624 18.23 -16.88 -32.21
C THR A 624 19.75 -16.98 -32.21
N THR A 625 20.32 -17.95 -31.48
CA THR A 625 21.77 -18.07 -31.29
C THR A 625 22.38 -19.31 -31.96
N GLY A 626 21.56 -20.27 -32.40
CA GLY A 626 22.03 -21.56 -32.93
C GLY A 626 22.66 -22.47 -31.88
N ALA A 627 22.67 -22.06 -30.61
CA ALA A 627 23.22 -22.84 -29.51
C ALA A 627 22.18 -23.82 -28.95
N THR A 628 22.66 -24.95 -28.44
CA THR A 628 21.85 -25.89 -27.67
C THR A 628 21.58 -25.29 -26.29
N TYR A 629 20.31 -25.24 -25.89
CA TYR A 629 19.87 -24.66 -24.62
C TYR A 629 18.83 -25.56 -23.96
N VAL A 630 18.94 -25.66 -22.63
CA VAL A 630 18.00 -26.36 -21.77
C VAL A 630 17.68 -25.44 -20.60
N GLY A 631 16.43 -25.06 -20.45
CA GLY A 631 16.00 -24.14 -19.39
C GLY A 631 14.73 -23.39 -19.76
N TRP A 632 14.48 -22.31 -19.04
CA TRP A 632 13.33 -21.44 -19.28
C TRP A 632 13.57 -20.51 -20.46
N VAL A 633 12.56 -20.36 -21.31
CA VAL A 633 12.51 -19.29 -22.32
C VAL A 633 11.24 -18.47 -22.13
N ASP A 634 11.30 -17.19 -22.45
CA ASP A 634 10.12 -16.35 -22.55
C ASP A 634 9.17 -16.92 -23.63
N ALA A 635 7.89 -17.04 -23.30
CA ALA A 635 6.92 -17.69 -24.18
C ALA A 635 6.66 -16.90 -25.47
N LYS A 636 6.81 -15.57 -25.45
CA LYS A 636 6.59 -14.64 -26.57
C LYS A 636 7.85 -14.45 -27.42
N THR A 637 8.99 -14.15 -26.80
CA THR A 637 10.24 -13.83 -27.53
C THR A 637 11.06 -15.08 -27.88
N GLU A 638 10.81 -16.20 -27.20
CA GLU A 638 11.63 -17.42 -27.25
C GLU A 638 13.10 -17.19 -26.83
N GLU A 639 13.39 -16.10 -26.11
CA GLU A 639 14.71 -15.81 -25.57
C GLU A 639 14.94 -16.56 -24.24
N PRO A 640 16.17 -17.06 -23.99
CA PRO A 640 16.54 -17.68 -22.70
C PRO A 640 16.37 -16.72 -21.54
N ILE A 641 15.81 -17.21 -20.44
CA ILE A 641 15.74 -16.48 -19.18
C ILE A 641 16.28 -17.34 -18.03
N GLY A 642 17.19 -16.78 -17.24
CA GLY A 642 17.69 -17.46 -16.04
C GLY A 642 16.69 -17.38 -14.89
N ASP A 643 16.67 -18.38 -14.00
CA ASP A 643 15.77 -18.42 -12.84
C ASP A 643 15.73 -17.11 -12.05
N VAL A 644 16.90 -16.56 -11.69
CA VAL A 644 17.05 -15.30 -10.93
C VAL A 644 16.51 -14.06 -11.65
N GLU A 645 16.37 -14.12 -12.98
CA GLU A 645 15.88 -13.03 -13.82
C GLU A 645 14.35 -13.04 -13.92
N VAL A 646 13.70 -14.19 -13.66
CA VAL A 646 12.23 -14.34 -13.72
C VAL A 646 11.53 -13.39 -12.75
N LYS A 647 12.01 -13.30 -11.50
CA LYS A 647 11.37 -12.47 -10.48
C LYS A 647 11.42 -10.96 -10.84
N PRO A 648 12.58 -10.34 -11.11
CA PRO A 648 12.64 -8.94 -11.54
C PRO A 648 11.87 -8.64 -12.84
N HIS A 649 11.76 -9.62 -13.75
CA HIS A 649 11.14 -9.41 -15.07
C HIS A 649 9.61 -9.55 -15.05
N TYR A 650 9.06 -10.50 -14.30
CA TYR A 650 7.62 -10.82 -14.33
C TYR A 650 6.86 -10.55 -13.03
N GLU A 651 7.51 -10.35 -11.87
CA GLU A 651 6.79 -10.22 -10.59
C GLU A 651 5.76 -9.09 -10.60
N GLU A 652 6.08 -7.92 -11.18
CA GLU A 652 5.13 -6.81 -11.29
C GLU A 652 3.89 -7.21 -12.11
N TYR A 653 4.08 -7.90 -13.23
CA TYR A 653 2.99 -8.41 -14.06
C TYR A 653 2.17 -9.49 -13.33
N ILE A 654 2.85 -10.43 -12.66
CA ILE A 654 2.21 -11.50 -11.87
C ILE A 654 1.33 -10.88 -10.78
N LEU A 655 1.85 -9.91 -10.01
CA LEU A 655 1.08 -9.26 -8.94
C LEU A 655 -0.10 -8.44 -9.48
N ALA A 656 0.01 -7.84 -10.67
CA ALA A 656 -1.07 -7.10 -11.30
C ALA A 656 -2.19 -8.01 -11.83
N HIS A 657 -1.86 -9.23 -12.25
CA HIS A 657 -2.74 -10.18 -12.94
C HIS A 657 -3.02 -11.47 -12.14
N THR A 658 -2.85 -11.41 -10.81
CA THR A 658 -3.26 -12.47 -9.87
C THR A 658 -4.06 -11.86 -8.72
N GLY A 659 -4.79 -12.70 -7.99
CA GLY A 659 -5.56 -12.25 -6.83
C GLY A 659 -6.87 -11.53 -7.15
N ILE A 660 -7.32 -10.70 -6.21
CA ILE A 660 -8.53 -9.89 -6.32
C ILE A 660 -8.20 -8.62 -7.10
N ARG A 661 -8.79 -8.47 -8.29
CA ARG A 661 -8.48 -7.38 -9.22
C ARG A 661 -9.68 -6.99 -10.08
N LEU A 662 -9.52 -5.94 -10.90
CA LEU A 662 -10.53 -5.52 -11.85
C LEU A 662 -10.85 -6.68 -12.81
N ILE A 663 -12.12 -6.78 -13.22
CA ILE A 663 -12.56 -7.80 -14.17
C ILE A 663 -11.88 -7.55 -15.51
N GLU A 664 -11.10 -8.54 -15.94
CA GLU A 664 -10.43 -8.59 -17.23
C GLU A 664 -11.36 -9.28 -18.25
N PRO A 665 -11.91 -8.56 -19.24
CA PRO A 665 -12.86 -9.12 -20.20
C PRO A 665 -12.28 -10.31 -20.98
N GLU A 666 -10.96 -10.36 -21.18
CA GLU A 666 -10.26 -11.41 -21.92
C GLU A 666 -10.41 -12.78 -21.28
N ILE A 667 -10.38 -12.85 -19.95
CA ILE A 667 -10.55 -14.10 -19.17
C ILE A 667 -11.98 -14.27 -18.65
N ALA A 668 -12.81 -13.23 -18.71
CA ALA A 668 -14.22 -13.26 -18.33
C ALA A 668 -15.16 -13.45 -19.54
N HIS A 669 -14.71 -14.12 -20.60
CA HIS A 669 -15.49 -14.43 -21.80
C HIS A 669 -16.17 -13.21 -22.45
N GLY A 670 -15.48 -12.06 -22.47
CA GLY A 670 -15.98 -10.80 -23.03
C GLY A 670 -16.93 -10.01 -22.13
N TYR A 671 -17.08 -10.40 -20.86
CA TYR A 671 -17.87 -9.65 -19.89
C TYR A 671 -17.15 -8.36 -19.45
N ASP A 672 -17.73 -7.20 -19.78
CA ASP A 672 -17.31 -5.89 -19.29
C ASP A 672 -18.40 -5.29 -18.39
N PRO A 673 -18.14 -5.12 -17.07
CA PRO A 673 -19.07 -4.50 -16.14
C PRO A 673 -19.52 -3.09 -16.52
N ASN A 674 -18.71 -2.34 -17.27
CA ASN A 674 -19.06 -0.98 -17.73
C ASN A 674 -19.99 -1.00 -18.95
N LYS A 675 -20.09 -2.13 -19.64
CA LYS A 675 -20.86 -2.31 -20.87
C LYS A 675 -21.61 -3.64 -20.86
N CYS A 676 -22.33 -3.91 -19.79
CA CYS A 676 -23.06 -5.16 -19.63
C CYS A 676 -24.24 -5.23 -20.64
N PRO A 677 -24.29 -6.23 -21.54
CA PRO A 677 -25.29 -6.28 -22.60
C PRO A 677 -26.64 -6.81 -22.12
N PHE A 678 -27.69 -6.02 -22.35
CA PHE A 678 -29.09 -6.37 -22.10
C PHE A 678 -29.93 -6.26 -23.37
N LEU A 679 -31.07 -6.95 -23.40
CA LEU A 679 -32.08 -6.77 -24.44
C LEU A 679 -33.29 -6.06 -23.85
N ARG A 680 -33.73 -4.98 -24.50
CA ARG A 680 -35.00 -4.30 -24.17
C ARG A 680 -36.02 -4.61 -25.24
N GLU A 681 -37.18 -5.11 -24.80
CA GLU A 681 -38.32 -5.32 -25.69
C GLU A 681 -39.02 -4.00 -25.99
N ILE A 682 -39.27 -3.74 -27.28
CA ILE A 682 -39.86 -2.51 -27.79
C ILE A 682 -40.92 -2.89 -28.82
N GLN A 683 -42.06 -2.20 -28.78
CA GLN A 683 -43.10 -2.33 -29.79
C GLN A 683 -42.82 -1.38 -30.96
N ILE A 684 -42.88 -1.92 -32.17
CA ILE A 684 -42.72 -1.15 -33.40
C ILE A 684 -43.96 -0.27 -33.63
N GLU A 685 -43.76 1.04 -33.79
CA GLU A 685 -44.85 2.00 -34.00
C GLU A 685 -45.25 2.20 -35.47
N HIS A 686 -44.42 1.77 -36.41
CA HIS A 686 -44.61 1.90 -37.86
C HIS A 686 -44.05 0.68 -38.59
N ASN A 687 -44.60 0.30 -39.74
CA ASN A 687 -44.10 -0.85 -40.49
C ASN A 687 -42.60 -0.68 -40.83
N MET A 688 -41.78 -1.69 -40.52
CA MET A 688 -40.36 -1.69 -40.87
C MET A 688 -40.14 -1.92 -42.36
N GLU A 689 -38.95 -1.59 -42.84
CA GLU A 689 -38.52 -1.99 -44.17
C GLU A 689 -38.32 -3.51 -44.25
N PRO A 690 -38.65 -4.14 -45.39
CA PRO A 690 -38.42 -5.57 -45.56
C PRO A 690 -36.93 -5.88 -45.67
N PHE A 691 -36.54 -7.03 -45.12
CA PHE A 691 -35.21 -7.61 -45.30
C PHE A 691 -35.32 -9.01 -45.92
N GLU A 692 -34.23 -9.50 -46.51
CA GLU A 692 -34.18 -10.82 -47.14
C GLU A 692 -33.80 -11.91 -46.12
N ALA A 693 -34.46 -13.05 -46.21
CA ALA A 693 -34.23 -14.25 -45.42
C ALA A 693 -34.39 -15.51 -46.28
N THR A 694 -33.98 -16.67 -45.77
CA THR A 694 -34.30 -17.96 -46.38
C THR A 694 -35.79 -18.30 -46.20
N ALA A 695 -36.32 -19.22 -47.01
CA ALA A 695 -37.71 -19.65 -46.91
C ALA A 695 -38.06 -20.20 -45.51
N ASP A 696 -37.14 -20.97 -44.92
CA ASP A 696 -37.31 -21.56 -43.59
C ASP A 696 -37.32 -20.49 -42.50
N GLU A 697 -36.39 -19.52 -42.54
CA GLU A 697 -36.37 -18.38 -41.59
C GLU A 697 -37.60 -17.49 -41.73
N ALA A 698 -38.05 -17.18 -42.95
CA ALA A 698 -39.26 -16.40 -43.16
C ALA A 698 -40.49 -17.10 -42.55
N ALA A 699 -40.58 -18.43 -42.70
CA ALA A 699 -41.64 -19.22 -42.09
C ALA A 699 -41.58 -19.20 -40.54
N THR A 700 -40.39 -19.27 -39.93
CA THR A 700 -40.27 -19.19 -38.46
C THR A 700 -40.63 -17.80 -37.92
N PHE A 701 -40.23 -16.72 -38.60
CA PHE A 701 -40.65 -15.36 -38.22
C PHE A 701 -42.17 -15.19 -38.28
N LYS A 702 -42.83 -15.72 -39.33
CA LYS A 702 -44.29 -15.69 -39.47
C LYS A 702 -44.98 -16.54 -38.41
N ALA A 703 -44.44 -17.71 -38.08
CA ALA A 703 -44.99 -18.59 -37.04
C ALA A 703 -44.98 -17.92 -35.65
N GLN A 704 -43.90 -17.22 -35.28
CA GLN A 704 -43.79 -16.56 -33.97
C GLN A 704 -44.61 -15.26 -33.88
N ASN A 705 -44.71 -14.48 -34.97
CA ASN A 705 -45.29 -13.13 -34.94
C ASN A 705 -46.69 -13.02 -35.57
N GLY A 706 -47.18 -14.06 -36.25
CA GLY A 706 -48.55 -14.15 -36.76
C GLY A 706 -48.94 -13.01 -37.71
N SER A 707 -49.96 -12.23 -37.33
CA SER A 707 -50.45 -11.09 -38.11
C SER A 707 -49.51 -9.88 -38.13
N ASN A 708 -48.49 -9.85 -37.28
CA ASN A 708 -47.59 -8.70 -37.13
C ASN A 708 -46.36 -8.77 -38.05
N VAL A 709 -46.26 -9.79 -38.92
CA VAL A 709 -45.18 -9.96 -39.91
C VAL A 709 -45.78 -10.41 -41.24
N ASP A 710 -45.38 -9.78 -42.34
CA ASP A 710 -45.67 -10.25 -43.70
C ASP A 710 -44.43 -10.88 -44.33
N ILE A 711 -44.65 -11.95 -45.10
CA ILE A 711 -43.59 -12.64 -45.84
C ILE A 711 -44.04 -12.88 -47.30
N TRP A 712 -43.11 -12.77 -48.25
CA TRP A 712 -43.36 -13.11 -49.66
C TRP A 712 -42.08 -13.56 -50.36
N GLU A 713 -42.23 -14.37 -51.41
CA GLU A 713 -41.11 -14.83 -52.23
C GLU A 713 -40.65 -13.74 -53.21
N ASN A 714 -39.34 -13.52 -53.30
CA ASN A 714 -38.76 -12.59 -54.25
C ASN A 714 -38.58 -13.25 -55.61
N THR A 715 -38.92 -12.52 -56.67
CA THR A 715 -38.83 -12.97 -58.07
C THR A 715 -37.43 -13.38 -58.54
N SER A 716 -36.40 -13.14 -57.74
CA SER A 716 -34.99 -13.37 -58.05
C SER A 716 -34.34 -14.32 -57.02
N GLY A 717 -34.40 -15.63 -57.28
CA GLY A 717 -33.44 -16.59 -56.71
C GLY A 717 -33.85 -17.37 -55.45
N GLY A 718 -35.14 -17.43 -55.10
CA GLY A 718 -35.62 -18.24 -53.96
C GLY A 718 -35.39 -17.63 -52.58
N SER A 719 -35.01 -16.34 -52.51
CA SER A 719 -35.02 -15.56 -51.27
C SER A 719 -36.43 -15.10 -50.93
N TRP A 720 -36.71 -14.95 -49.64
CA TRP A 720 -37.98 -14.45 -49.12
C TRP A 720 -37.76 -13.09 -48.47
N SER A 721 -38.70 -12.17 -48.63
CA SER A 721 -38.70 -10.91 -47.89
C SER A 721 -39.59 -11.01 -46.66
N VAL A 722 -39.10 -10.48 -45.54
CA VAL A 722 -39.78 -10.44 -44.24
C VAL A 722 -39.98 -9.00 -43.83
N LYS A 723 -41.22 -8.61 -43.51
CA LYS A 723 -41.58 -7.26 -43.10
C LYS A 723 -42.32 -7.26 -41.77
N PHE A 724 -41.70 -6.70 -40.73
CA PHE A 724 -42.37 -6.48 -39.44
C PHE A 724 -43.33 -5.29 -39.53
N LEU A 725 -44.57 -5.49 -39.09
CA LEU A 725 -45.64 -4.50 -39.13
C LEU A 725 -45.74 -3.74 -37.79
N LYS A 726 -46.44 -2.60 -37.82
CA LYS A 726 -46.82 -1.86 -36.61
C LYS A 726 -47.48 -2.80 -35.60
N GLY A 727 -47.00 -2.77 -34.37
CA GLY A 727 -47.46 -3.62 -33.26
C GLY A 727 -46.58 -4.84 -33.00
N ALA A 728 -45.67 -5.20 -33.92
CA ALA A 728 -44.67 -6.23 -33.67
C ALA A 728 -43.71 -5.86 -32.54
N LEU A 729 -43.24 -6.87 -31.79
CA LEU A 729 -42.27 -6.70 -30.71
C LEU A 729 -40.87 -7.06 -31.22
N ILE A 730 -39.89 -6.19 -30.98
CA ILE A 730 -38.48 -6.44 -31.24
C ILE A 730 -37.66 -6.28 -29.96
N ARG A 731 -36.48 -6.90 -29.93
CA ARG A 731 -35.53 -6.76 -28.83
C ARG A 731 -34.31 -6.00 -29.30
N VAL A 732 -34.05 -4.85 -28.69
CA VAL A 732 -32.93 -3.98 -29.02
C VAL A 732 -31.83 -4.13 -27.96
N PRO A 733 -30.57 -4.40 -28.35
CA PRO A 733 -29.44 -4.40 -27.43
C PRO A 733 -29.22 -3.04 -26.78
N ILE A 734 -29.02 -3.04 -25.47
CA ILE A 734 -28.58 -1.88 -24.69
C ILE A 734 -27.39 -2.29 -23.81
N ALA A 735 -26.60 -1.32 -23.38
CA ALA A 735 -25.52 -1.53 -22.43
C ALA A 735 -25.86 -0.85 -21.10
N LEU A 736 -25.68 -1.57 -19.99
CA LEU A 736 -25.81 -1.03 -18.63
C LEU A 736 -24.45 -1.08 -17.93
N GLN A 737 -24.16 -0.07 -17.12
CA GLN A 737 -23.03 -0.07 -16.21
C GLN A 737 -23.44 -0.73 -14.89
N VAL A 738 -22.60 -1.63 -14.38
CA VAL A 738 -22.78 -2.35 -13.12
C VAL A 738 -21.67 -1.96 -12.13
N ASP A 739 -22.00 -1.84 -10.85
CA ASP A 739 -21.07 -1.33 -9.82
C ASP A 739 -20.00 -2.36 -9.39
N ARG A 740 -20.20 -3.65 -9.71
CA ARG A 740 -19.28 -4.74 -9.34
C ARG A 740 -18.18 -4.90 -10.39
N LEU A 741 -17.12 -4.11 -10.23
CA LEU A 741 -15.98 -4.04 -11.17
C LEU A 741 -14.83 -5.00 -10.81
N VAL A 742 -14.83 -5.55 -9.60
CA VAL A 742 -13.71 -6.32 -9.03
C VAL A 742 -14.17 -7.75 -8.72
N ALA A 743 -13.32 -8.73 -9.03
CA ALA A 743 -13.55 -10.14 -8.73
C ALA A 743 -12.25 -10.85 -8.33
N ALA A 744 -12.38 -12.00 -7.68
CA ALA A 744 -11.28 -12.95 -7.53
C ALA A 744 -11.20 -13.77 -8.81
N LEU A 745 -10.12 -13.62 -9.57
CA LEU A 745 -9.93 -14.28 -10.86
C LEU A 745 -8.70 -15.18 -10.79
N VAL A 746 -8.77 -16.34 -11.44
CA VAL A 746 -7.62 -17.21 -11.70
C VAL A 746 -6.51 -16.39 -12.40
N PRO A 747 -5.22 -16.67 -12.19
CA PRO A 747 -4.13 -15.97 -12.85
C PRO A 747 -4.34 -15.81 -14.35
N THR A 748 -4.16 -14.60 -14.87
CA THR A 748 -4.32 -14.33 -16.30
C THR A 748 -3.30 -15.14 -17.09
N GLY A 749 -3.76 -15.84 -18.13
CA GLY A 749 -2.93 -16.77 -18.92
C GLY A 749 -2.99 -18.22 -18.45
N TRP A 750 -3.63 -18.51 -17.31
CA TRP A 750 -3.92 -19.89 -16.91
C TRP A 750 -4.68 -20.62 -18.01
N SER A 751 -4.19 -21.80 -18.38
CA SER A 751 -4.80 -22.65 -19.41
C SER A 751 -4.68 -24.12 -19.03
N PRO A 752 -5.72 -24.94 -19.22
CA PRO A 752 -5.63 -26.38 -18.98
C PRO A 752 -4.60 -27.06 -19.89
N ALA A 753 -4.28 -26.46 -21.04
CA ALA A 753 -3.27 -26.97 -21.97
C ALA A 753 -1.85 -26.95 -21.38
N ILE A 754 -1.55 -26.02 -20.45
CA ILE A 754 -0.27 -25.95 -19.75
C ILE A 754 -0.06 -27.20 -18.88
N TYR A 755 -1.15 -27.72 -18.31
CA TYR A 755 -1.19 -28.98 -17.57
C TYR A 755 -1.34 -30.21 -18.48
N SER A 756 -1.14 -30.06 -19.80
CA SER A 756 -1.23 -31.13 -20.79
C SER A 756 -2.61 -31.79 -20.91
N ILE A 757 -3.70 -31.09 -20.55
CA ILE A 757 -5.05 -31.55 -20.85
C ILE A 757 -5.26 -31.48 -22.38
N PRO A 758 -5.72 -32.56 -23.03
CA PRO A 758 -5.94 -32.59 -24.48
C PRO A 758 -6.96 -31.54 -24.98
N ASP A 759 -6.70 -30.92 -26.14
CA ASP A 759 -7.54 -29.86 -26.73
C ASP A 759 -8.99 -30.29 -27.00
N ASP A 760 -9.22 -31.57 -27.31
CA ASP A 760 -10.55 -32.14 -27.49
C ASP A 760 -11.34 -32.15 -26.18
N VAL A 761 -10.69 -32.49 -25.07
CA VAL A 761 -11.28 -32.41 -23.73
C VAL A 761 -11.56 -30.97 -23.36
N ILE A 762 -10.58 -30.06 -23.53
CA ILE A 762 -10.74 -28.62 -23.22
C ILE A 762 -11.92 -28.02 -23.97
N LYS A 763 -12.11 -28.39 -25.24
CA LYS A 763 -13.24 -27.90 -26.03
C LYS A 763 -14.55 -28.53 -25.58
N GLN A 764 -14.54 -29.75 -25.04
CA GLN A 764 -15.75 -30.50 -24.68
C GLN A 764 -16.35 -30.06 -23.35
N VAL A 765 -15.52 -29.84 -22.33
CA VAL A 765 -15.98 -29.65 -20.94
C VAL A 765 -16.02 -28.17 -20.53
N ASP A 766 -16.77 -27.86 -19.46
CA ASP A 766 -16.72 -26.53 -18.83
C ASP A 766 -15.37 -26.27 -18.16
N GLN A 767 -14.98 -24.99 -18.09
CA GLN A 767 -13.77 -24.53 -17.42
C GLN A 767 -13.69 -25.03 -15.96
N VAL A 768 -14.82 -25.12 -15.24
CA VAL A 768 -14.86 -25.62 -13.86
C VAL A 768 -14.43 -27.08 -13.76
N THR A 769 -14.76 -27.89 -14.77
CA THR A 769 -14.32 -29.30 -14.87
C THR A 769 -12.80 -29.36 -15.06
N CYS A 770 -12.24 -28.48 -15.90
CA CYS A 770 -10.79 -28.37 -16.04
C CYS A 770 -10.10 -28.00 -14.71
N TYR A 771 -10.67 -27.07 -13.93
CA TYR A 771 -10.15 -26.74 -12.59
C TYR A 771 -10.20 -27.95 -11.66
N ALA A 772 -11.31 -28.68 -11.64
CA ALA A 772 -11.47 -29.86 -10.80
C ALA A 772 -10.49 -30.99 -11.18
N LEU A 773 -10.24 -31.19 -12.48
CA LEU A 773 -9.26 -32.16 -12.97
C LEU A 773 -7.85 -31.82 -12.51
N VAL A 774 -7.41 -30.57 -12.72
CA VAL A 774 -6.07 -30.12 -12.29
C VAL A 774 -5.92 -30.21 -10.77
N ALA A 775 -6.90 -29.74 -10.00
CA ALA A 775 -6.88 -29.84 -8.54
C ALA A 775 -6.84 -31.29 -8.04
N THR A 776 -7.53 -32.21 -8.71
CA THR A 776 -7.51 -33.64 -8.38
C THR A 776 -6.13 -34.25 -8.66
N VAL A 777 -5.51 -33.89 -9.79
CA VAL A 777 -4.15 -34.35 -10.12
C VAL A 777 -3.15 -33.84 -9.08
N GLU A 778 -3.19 -32.55 -8.73
CA GLU A 778 -2.32 -32.00 -7.69
C GLU A 778 -2.55 -32.65 -6.32
N ALA A 779 -3.81 -32.97 -5.97
CA ALA A 779 -4.14 -33.68 -4.73
C ALA A 779 -3.57 -35.11 -4.68
N LEU A 780 -3.53 -35.83 -5.80
CA LEU A 780 -2.90 -37.14 -5.88
C LEU A 780 -1.38 -37.04 -5.78
N VAL A 781 -0.77 -36.08 -6.49
CA VAL A 781 0.68 -35.84 -6.45
C VAL A 781 1.13 -35.44 -5.05
N SER A 782 0.41 -34.57 -4.34
CA SER A 782 0.72 -34.19 -2.96
C SER A 782 0.47 -35.32 -1.96
N SER A 783 -0.32 -36.33 -2.33
CA SER A 783 -0.45 -37.61 -1.60
C SER A 783 0.65 -38.62 -1.94
N GLY A 784 1.59 -38.29 -2.84
CA GLY A 784 2.64 -39.17 -3.31
C GLY A 784 2.19 -40.19 -4.38
N ILE A 785 0.95 -40.10 -4.85
CA ILE A 785 0.38 -40.99 -5.87
C ILE A 785 0.63 -40.37 -7.24
N THR A 786 1.56 -40.96 -8.00
CA THR A 786 1.92 -40.47 -9.35
C THR A 786 1.04 -41.04 -10.46
N GLY A 787 0.44 -42.21 -10.22
CA GLY A 787 -0.50 -42.86 -11.13
C GLY A 787 -1.76 -43.30 -10.39
N PRO A 788 -2.96 -42.83 -10.77
CA PRO A 788 -4.19 -43.15 -10.02
C PRO A 788 -4.47 -44.65 -9.86
N TYR A 789 -3.99 -45.48 -10.79
CA TYR A 789 -4.16 -46.94 -10.75
C TYR A 789 -3.34 -47.64 -9.66
N GLU A 790 -2.39 -46.95 -9.04
CA GLU A 790 -1.72 -47.42 -7.83
C GLU A 790 -2.72 -47.74 -6.71
N LEU A 791 -3.82 -46.97 -6.62
CA LEU A 791 -4.89 -47.21 -5.64
C LEU A 791 -5.47 -48.63 -5.75
N TYR A 792 -5.54 -49.20 -6.96
CA TYR A 792 -6.10 -50.52 -7.20
C TYR A 792 -5.19 -51.68 -6.77
N GLN A 793 -3.94 -51.39 -6.41
CA GLN A 793 -3.08 -52.37 -5.76
C GLN A 793 -3.50 -52.60 -4.30
N TYR A 794 -4.13 -51.61 -3.67
CA TYR A 794 -4.50 -51.61 -2.26
C TYR A 794 -6.01 -51.73 -2.02
N PHE A 795 -6.82 -51.21 -2.94
CA PHE A 795 -8.28 -51.14 -2.81
C PHE A 795 -8.99 -51.79 -3.99
N HIS A 796 -10.17 -52.38 -3.74
CA HIS A 796 -11.03 -52.81 -4.83
C HIS A 796 -11.56 -51.59 -5.60
N VAL A 797 -11.82 -51.72 -6.90
CA VAL A 797 -12.31 -50.60 -7.75
C VAL A 797 -13.58 -49.95 -7.17
N SER A 798 -14.45 -50.74 -6.53
CA SER A 798 -15.68 -50.24 -5.89
C SER A 798 -15.46 -49.48 -4.57
N GLN A 799 -14.23 -49.38 -4.07
CA GLN A 799 -13.88 -48.69 -2.82
C GLN A 799 -13.23 -47.33 -3.07
N VAL A 800 -12.90 -46.99 -4.31
CA VAL A 800 -12.43 -45.66 -4.69
C VAL A 800 -13.65 -44.85 -5.13
N GLY A 801 -14.10 -43.93 -4.27
CA GLY A 801 -15.24 -43.05 -4.53
C GLY A 801 -14.82 -41.63 -4.87
N ASN A 802 -15.69 -40.91 -5.56
CA ASN A 802 -15.59 -39.45 -5.74
C ASN A 802 -16.83 -38.78 -5.12
N ALA A 803 -16.59 -37.82 -4.23
CA ALA A 803 -17.63 -37.05 -3.54
C ALA A 803 -17.46 -35.53 -3.73
N THR A 804 -16.76 -35.10 -4.80
CA THR A 804 -16.65 -33.69 -5.15
C THR A 804 -17.99 -33.15 -5.67
N GLY A 805 -18.26 -31.87 -5.41
CA GLY A 805 -19.50 -31.22 -5.81
C GLY A 805 -19.32 -29.73 -6.07
N SER A 806 -20.29 -29.13 -6.75
CA SER A 806 -20.37 -27.69 -7.03
C SER A 806 -21.77 -27.19 -6.75
N VAL A 807 -21.90 -25.92 -6.37
CA VAL A 807 -23.21 -25.28 -6.13
C VAL A 807 -23.90 -24.93 -7.45
N LEU A 808 -23.14 -24.42 -8.42
CA LEU A 808 -23.68 -23.95 -9.71
C LEU A 808 -23.24 -24.77 -10.92
N GLY A 809 -22.24 -25.65 -10.78
CA GLY A 809 -21.74 -26.44 -11.90
C GLY A 809 -21.06 -25.61 -12.98
N GLY A 810 -21.22 -26.02 -14.23
CA GLY A 810 -20.65 -25.42 -15.44
C GLY A 810 -21.42 -24.19 -15.88
N THR A 811 -21.14 -23.06 -15.23
CA THR A 811 -21.89 -21.81 -15.44
C THR A 811 -21.82 -21.27 -16.87
N GLN A 812 -20.74 -21.56 -17.61
CA GLN A 812 -20.61 -21.12 -19.00
C GLN A 812 -21.58 -21.89 -19.89
N PHE A 813 -21.66 -23.21 -19.72
CA PHE A 813 -22.62 -24.06 -20.45
C PHE A 813 -24.08 -23.78 -20.03
N ILE A 814 -24.34 -23.46 -18.76
CA ILE A 814 -25.65 -22.96 -18.31
C ILE A 814 -26.02 -21.67 -19.06
N GLN A 815 -25.09 -20.72 -19.15
CA GLN A 815 -25.30 -19.48 -19.89
C GLN A 815 -25.56 -19.76 -21.37
N ASP A 816 -24.83 -20.71 -21.97
CA ASP A 816 -25.03 -21.08 -23.36
C ASP A 816 -26.41 -21.71 -23.58
N MET A 817 -26.83 -22.61 -22.71
CA MET A 817 -28.15 -23.23 -22.75
C MET A 817 -29.29 -22.20 -22.62
N LEU A 818 -29.18 -21.26 -21.67
CA LEU A 818 -30.26 -20.33 -21.35
C LEU A 818 -30.27 -19.09 -22.25
N LYS A 819 -29.10 -18.54 -22.58
CA LYS A 819 -28.94 -17.28 -23.30
C LYS A 819 -28.50 -17.49 -24.73
N SER A 820 -27.42 -18.24 -24.97
CA SER A 820 -26.88 -18.39 -26.33
C SER A 820 -27.85 -19.13 -27.24
N ARG A 821 -28.54 -20.17 -26.74
CA ARG A 821 -29.59 -20.89 -27.48
C ARG A 821 -30.80 -20.01 -27.77
N PHE A 822 -31.20 -19.17 -26.81
CA PHE A 822 -32.28 -18.20 -26.98
C PHE A 822 -31.97 -17.12 -28.03
N LEU A 823 -30.69 -16.81 -28.22
CA LEU A 823 -30.20 -15.89 -29.25
C LEU A 823 -29.86 -16.59 -30.57
N ASP A 824 -30.20 -17.88 -30.71
CA ASP A 824 -29.89 -18.72 -31.87
C ASP A 824 -28.40 -18.72 -32.25
N LYS A 825 -27.52 -18.70 -31.25
CA LYS A 825 -26.09 -18.92 -31.47
C LYS A 825 -25.84 -20.42 -31.68
N GLY A 826 -24.90 -20.75 -32.56
CA GLY A 826 -24.47 -22.13 -32.78
C GLY A 826 -23.92 -22.75 -31.51
N LEU A 827 -24.56 -23.81 -31.02
CA LEU A 827 -24.19 -24.54 -29.81
C LEU A 827 -24.04 -26.03 -30.08
N LYS A 828 -23.29 -26.70 -29.23
CA LYS A 828 -23.22 -28.16 -29.28
C LYS A 828 -24.53 -28.79 -28.79
N ASN A 829 -24.81 -30.00 -29.27
CA ASN A 829 -26.02 -30.72 -28.89
C ASN A 829 -25.96 -31.29 -27.46
N ASP A 830 -24.76 -31.49 -26.93
CA ASP A 830 -24.45 -32.08 -25.62
C ASP A 830 -24.23 -31.06 -24.49
N VAL A 831 -24.56 -29.77 -24.71
CA VAL A 831 -24.36 -28.68 -23.73
C VAL A 831 -24.95 -28.98 -22.35
N LEU A 832 -26.09 -29.68 -22.30
CA LEU A 832 -26.77 -30.03 -21.04
C LEU A 832 -25.95 -30.99 -20.15
N GLN A 833 -25.06 -31.81 -20.72
CA GLN A 833 -24.24 -32.73 -19.95
C GLN A 833 -23.19 -31.99 -19.09
N GLU A 834 -22.79 -30.80 -19.53
CA GLU A 834 -21.70 -30.01 -18.94
C GLU A 834 -22.20 -28.82 -18.09
N THR A 835 -23.51 -28.70 -17.87
CA THR A 835 -24.12 -27.64 -17.04
C THR A 835 -23.99 -27.89 -15.55
#